data_AF-A0A957N519-F1
#
_entry.id   AF-A0A957N519-F1
#
_cell.length_a   1.000
_cell.length_b   1.000
_cell.length_c   1.000
_cell.angle_alpha   90.00
_cell.angle_beta   90.00
_cell.angle_gamma   90.00
#
_symmetry.space_group_name_H-M   'P 1'
#
loop_
_entity.id
_entity.type
_entity.pdbx_description
1 polymer ?
#
loop_
_entity_poly.entity_id
_entity_poly.type
_entity_poly.pdbx_seq_one_letter_code
_entity_poly.pdbx_strand_id
1 'polypeptide(L)'
;MRAESGGAHLPPVHSVPPIGPATDVVRVEAVHAPNGVYVLTSRHPDPYAMWRLGRSGQVVAAREEQFDLPMLVSDVLQAQQGDTLELELWTDLSIPHSARFWVNGTDVGSLRWNEEGVRTFTANLPPGVLRRGSNTLRLELLPDTGERYDGVALESIKTRYARALTMDSGSLTFETAAGSGSGTNTMRAIEDRIRAENFEVEGVAACSGQGCDVYRVSGLQSPDVVILRERNGQVERMANPRVVAEGAAYSAEFASSSRAGDRFRVESPNGVPAEVRASLTPTDPLAGGRTDYLIIAHPSFIDGLAPFVAARRSDGLSVKVVDVEDLYRWYSDGVLDPKAIDEAISDAFVRLNTRYVLLVGNDTRDPLNFTTTGSISFIPTNYAVVGDVIRFAPTDVPYADIDGDLAVDVALGRWPVRTQAELQTIIEKTLAYPQADHGSKMLLLSDRKQSTVEFGPKLEILAQTFGTGWLTTRVRLDSYPVTGTSIARSDFVSAVNQGQALTTFMGHGAPLAWTRESLVTSDLLNGGLLSNAGRPTAAWVVGCYGSYFVQPDYNSVGHALLVRNSSGAAAIFGASTLTDIADDEVWIYELAPELRLHRIGDALMLAQNRLRVQGDHRKDIWLGVSLLGDPALRIKQ
;
A
#
# COMPACT_ATOMS: atom_id res chain seq x y z
N MET A 1 -1.42 -16.62 0.95
CA MET A 1 -1.05 -16.99 -0.44
C MET A 1 -0.23 -15.81 -0.97
N ARG A 2 1.01 -16.08 -1.41
CA ARG A 2 2.09 -15.09 -1.59
C ARG A 2 1.68 -13.86 -2.43
N ALA A 3 1.93 -12.66 -1.90
CA ALA A 3 1.98 -11.43 -2.68
C ALA A 3 3.43 -11.22 -3.14
N GLU A 4 3.65 -11.19 -4.46
CA GLU A 4 4.94 -10.87 -5.06
C GLU A 4 5.11 -9.35 -5.07
N SER A 5 6.19 -8.89 -4.46
CA SER A 5 6.70 -7.52 -4.54
C SER A 5 7.09 -7.21 -5.99
N GLY A 6 6.21 -6.54 -6.73
CA GLY A 6 6.42 -6.06 -8.08
C GLY A 6 7.30 -4.81 -8.17
N GLY A 7 8.40 -4.77 -7.43
CA GLY A 7 9.55 -3.94 -7.82
C GLY A 7 10.29 -4.73 -8.89
N ALA A 8 10.44 -4.18 -10.10
CA ALA A 8 11.20 -4.81 -11.17
C ALA A 8 12.68 -4.91 -10.78
N HIS A 9 13.03 -5.92 -9.98
CA HIS A 9 14.36 -6.48 -10.04
C HIS A 9 14.45 -7.22 -11.37
N LEU A 10 15.01 -6.53 -12.37
CA LEU A 10 15.69 -7.22 -13.46
C LEU A 10 16.57 -8.29 -12.80
N PRO A 11 16.41 -9.59 -13.13
CA PRO A 11 17.35 -10.58 -12.63
C PRO A 11 18.75 -10.11 -13.02
N PRO A 12 19.76 -10.18 -12.13
CA PRO A 12 21.12 -9.89 -12.52
C PRO A 12 21.46 -10.81 -13.70
N VAL A 13 21.63 -10.21 -14.87
CA VAL A 13 22.09 -10.92 -16.04
C VAL A 13 23.57 -11.17 -15.80
N HIS A 14 23.90 -12.36 -15.33
CA HIS A 14 25.27 -12.84 -15.25
C HIS A 14 25.78 -13.02 -16.68
N SER A 15 26.45 -12.01 -17.23
CA SER A 15 27.19 -12.15 -18.47
C SER A 15 28.64 -12.50 -18.12
N VAL A 16 29.07 -13.72 -18.44
CA VAL A 16 30.49 -13.98 -18.74
C VAL A 16 30.63 -13.58 -20.21
N PRO A 17 31.36 -12.50 -20.56
CA PRO A 17 31.50 -12.11 -21.96
C PRO A 17 32.17 -13.24 -22.74
N PRO A 18 31.58 -13.70 -23.86
CA PRO A 18 32.31 -14.48 -24.84
C PRO A 18 33.16 -13.54 -25.70
N ILE A 19 33.87 -14.18 -26.61
CA ILE A 19 35.19 -13.78 -27.01
C ILE A 19 35.18 -13.41 -28.48
N GLY A 20 35.60 -12.17 -28.77
CA GLY A 20 35.30 -11.41 -29.98
C GLY A 20 34.27 -10.31 -29.71
N PRO A 21 33.95 -9.44 -30.70
CA PRO A 21 32.92 -8.40 -30.53
C PRO A 21 31.57 -9.07 -30.22
N ALA A 22 31.21 -9.11 -28.94
CA ALA A 22 30.00 -9.74 -28.44
C ALA A 22 28.76 -8.94 -28.87
N THR A 23 28.18 -9.26 -30.02
CA THR A 23 26.76 -9.03 -30.29
C THR A 23 26.01 -10.28 -29.85
N ASP A 24 25.97 -10.55 -28.55
CA ASP A 24 25.06 -11.55 -28.01
C ASP A 24 23.65 -10.93 -27.89
N VAL A 25 22.68 -11.61 -28.49
CA VAL A 25 21.27 -11.23 -28.47
C VAL A 25 20.58 -12.08 -27.42
N VAL A 26 20.04 -11.43 -26.39
CA VAL A 26 19.29 -12.11 -25.31
C VAL A 26 17.84 -11.69 -25.39
N ARG A 27 16.91 -12.63 -25.16
CA ARG A 27 15.50 -12.31 -24.96
C ARG A 27 15.27 -11.84 -23.53
N VAL A 28 14.62 -10.70 -23.40
CA VAL A 28 14.19 -10.15 -22.12
C VAL A 28 12.69 -9.95 -22.12
N GLU A 29 12.11 -10.09 -20.93
CA GLU A 29 10.75 -9.69 -20.63
C GLU A 29 10.81 -8.35 -19.89
N ALA A 30 10.06 -7.35 -20.37
CA ALA A 30 9.85 -6.09 -19.67
C ALA A 30 8.37 -5.95 -19.34
N VAL A 31 8.07 -5.57 -18.10
CA VAL A 31 6.70 -5.34 -17.60
C VAL A 31 6.58 -3.88 -17.21
N HIS A 32 5.61 -3.19 -17.81
CA HIS A 32 5.18 -1.85 -17.44
C HIS A 32 3.78 -1.95 -16.82
N ALA A 33 3.70 -1.75 -15.51
CA ALA A 33 2.48 -1.85 -14.71
C ALA A 33 2.45 -0.81 -13.57
N PRO A 34 2.53 0.50 -13.88
CA PRO A 34 2.38 1.53 -12.84
C PRO A 34 0.96 1.49 -12.27
N ASN A 35 0.79 1.40 -10.96
CA ASN A 35 -0.53 1.44 -10.32
C ASN A 35 -1.10 2.86 -10.37
N GLY A 36 -2.00 3.14 -11.32
CA GLY A 36 -2.49 4.49 -11.63
C GLY A 36 -3.89 4.86 -11.12
N VAL A 37 -4.78 3.89 -10.97
CA VAL A 37 -6.15 4.13 -10.51
C VAL A 37 -6.62 3.04 -9.57
N TYR A 38 -7.16 3.44 -8.42
CA TYR A 38 -7.84 2.53 -7.50
C TYR A 38 -9.25 2.21 -7.98
N VAL A 39 -9.59 0.93 -8.06
CA VAL A 39 -10.90 0.44 -8.44
C VAL A 39 -11.41 -0.59 -7.44
N LEU A 40 -12.29 -0.12 -6.58
CA LEU A 40 -12.95 -0.89 -5.52
C LEU A 40 -13.74 -2.13 -6.00
N THR A 41 -14.16 -2.16 -7.26
CA THR A 41 -14.83 -3.30 -7.90
C THR A 41 -13.87 -4.23 -8.66
N SER A 42 -12.54 -3.97 -8.61
CA SER A 42 -11.53 -4.69 -9.41
C SER A 42 -11.73 -6.19 -9.35
N ARG A 43 -11.79 -6.84 -10.51
CA ARG A 43 -11.82 -8.31 -10.62
C ARG A 43 -10.41 -8.92 -10.66
N HIS A 44 -9.38 -8.09 -10.72
CA HIS A 44 -7.98 -8.47 -10.55
C HIS A 44 -7.66 -8.68 -9.05
N PRO A 45 -6.62 -9.46 -8.67
CA PRO A 45 -6.18 -9.59 -7.28
C PRO A 45 -5.62 -8.29 -6.68
N ASP A 46 -5.17 -7.36 -7.51
CA ASP A 46 -4.82 -5.98 -7.14
C ASP A 46 -6.03 -5.04 -7.36
N PRO A 47 -6.42 -4.19 -6.40
CA PRO A 47 -7.42 -3.15 -6.63
C PRO A 47 -6.97 -2.01 -7.54
N TYR A 48 -5.68 -1.88 -7.80
CA TYR A 48 -5.14 -0.87 -8.69
C TYR A 48 -5.07 -1.41 -10.12
N ALA A 49 -5.13 -0.49 -11.08
CA ALA A 49 -4.80 -0.74 -12.48
C ALA A 49 -3.99 0.46 -12.99
N MET A 50 -3.30 0.34 -14.13
CA MET A 50 -2.64 1.49 -14.74
C MET A 50 -3.62 2.59 -15.06
N TRP A 51 -4.74 2.20 -15.66
CA TRP A 51 -5.86 3.08 -15.91
C TRP A 51 -7.10 2.34 -16.39
N ARG A 52 -8.22 3.06 -16.37
CA ARG A 52 -9.50 2.62 -16.94
C ARG A 52 -9.89 3.47 -18.14
N LEU A 53 -10.45 2.83 -19.16
CA LEU A 53 -11.07 3.45 -20.32
C LEU A 53 -12.56 3.09 -20.32
N GLY A 54 -13.41 4.09 -20.46
CA GLY A 54 -14.86 3.93 -20.60
C GLY A 54 -15.35 4.47 -21.94
N ARG A 55 -16.32 3.78 -22.53
CA ARG A 55 -17.04 4.20 -23.73
C ARG A 55 -18.50 4.45 -23.38
N SER A 56 -19.06 5.54 -23.90
CA SER A 56 -20.49 5.87 -23.78
C SER A 56 -21.04 6.25 -25.15
N GLY A 57 -22.15 5.63 -25.53
CA GLY A 57 -22.78 5.81 -26.84
C GLY A 57 -22.05 5.09 -27.97
N GLN A 58 -22.44 5.39 -29.21
CA GLN A 58 -21.95 4.71 -30.41
C GLN A 58 -20.72 5.41 -31.01
N VAL A 59 -19.75 5.74 -30.16
CA VAL A 59 -18.48 6.38 -30.55
C VAL A 59 -17.31 5.57 -30.02
N VAL A 60 -16.21 5.52 -30.76
CA VAL A 60 -14.97 4.90 -30.29
C VAL A 60 -14.41 5.72 -29.13
N ALA A 61 -14.00 5.04 -28.05
CA ALA A 61 -13.22 5.65 -26.98
C ALA A 61 -11.78 5.12 -27.08
N ALA A 62 -10.78 6.00 -26.95
CA ALA A 62 -9.37 5.65 -27.10
C ALA A 62 -8.56 6.20 -25.94
N ARG A 63 -7.51 5.48 -25.55
CA ARG A 63 -6.48 5.97 -24.62
C ARG A 63 -5.10 5.47 -25.02
N GLU A 64 -4.09 6.31 -24.80
CA GLU A 64 -2.69 6.00 -25.04
C GLU A 64 -1.91 5.93 -23.74
N GLU A 65 -0.89 5.07 -23.73
CA GLU A 65 0.04 4.84 -22.63
C GLU A 65 1.47 4.79 -23.17
N GLN A 66 2.40 5.45 -22.46
CA GLN A 66 3.81 5.40 -22.79
C GLN A 66 4.55 4.38 -21.92
N PHE A 67 5.43 3.59 -22.53
CA PHE A 67 6.30 2.65 -21.81
C PHE A 67 7.70 2.64 -22.44
N ASP A 68 8.74 2.53 -21.61
CA ASP A 68 10.13 2.67 -22.04
C ASP A 68 10.85 1.31 -22.12
N LEU A 69 11.57 1.10 -23.21
CA LEU A 69 12.41 -0.07 -23.47
C LEU A 69 13.86 0.38 -23.68
N PRO A 70 14.73 0.38 -22.65
CA PRO A 70 16.02 1.08 -22.69
C PRO A 70 17.03 0.51 -23.71
N MET A 71 16.87 -0.74 -24.16
CA MET A 71 17.83 -1.43 -25.03
C MET A 71 17.18 -2.41 -26.02
N LEU A 72 16.93 -2.01 -27.26
CA LEU A 72 16.42 -2.89 -28.35
C LEU A 72 17.51 -3.18 -29.39
N VAL A 73 17.51 -4.39 -30.00
CA VAL A 73 18.33 -4.69 -31.19
C VAL A 73 17.81 -3.95 -32.43
N SER A 74 18.64 -3.82 -33.47
CA SER A 74 18.24 -3.27 -34.78
C SER A 74 17.10 -4.07 -35.43
N ASP A 75 16.28 -3.40 -36.25
CA ASP A 75 15.11 -3.95 -36.97
C ASP A 75 15.39 -5.30 -37.68
N VAL A 76 16.61 -5.49 -38.22
CA VAL A 76 17.02 -6.72 -38.92
C VAL A 76 17.09 -7.95 -38.01
N LEU A 77 17.51 -7.79 -36.75
CA LEU A 77 17.58 -8.87 -35.76
C LEU A 77 16.22 -9.13 -35.10
N GLN A 78 15.38 -8.09 -34.95
CA GLN A 78 13.98 -8.24 -34.53
C GLN A 78 13.20 -9.11 -35.53
N ALA A 79 13.43 -8.91 -36.83
CA ALA A 79 12.78 -9.65 -37.91
C ALA A 79 13.06 -11.14 -37.94
N GLN A 80 14.17 -11.58 -37.37
CA GLN A 80 14.57 -12.99 -37.35
C GLN A 80 14.07 -13.73 -36.11
N GLN A 81 13.70 -13.02 -35.04
CA GLN A 81 13.34 -13.64 -33.77
C GLN A 81 11.89 -13.45 -33.36
N GLY A 82 11.21 -12.37 -33.75
CA GLY A 82 9.80 -12.12 -33.44
C GLY A 82 9.55 -11.66 -32.00
N ASP A 83 9.21 -10.39 -31.84
CA ASP A 83 8.86 -9.79 -30.55
C ASP A 83 7.38 -10.07 -30.21
N THR A 84 7.04 -10.11 -28.92
CA THR A 84 5.66 -10.35 -28.48
C THR A 84 5.18 -9.29 -27.49
N LEU A 85 3.90 -8.96 -27.59
CA LEU A 85 3.16 -8.16 -26.64
C LEU A 85 2.18 -9.06 -25.89
N GLU A 86 2.08 -8.87 -24.59
CA GLU A 86 1.03 -9.40 -23.74
C GLU A 86 0.43 -8.22 -22.96
N LEU A 87 -0.88 -8.06 -23.06
CA LEU A 87 -1.66 -7.07 -22.33
C LEU A 87 -2.56 -7.80 -21.36
N GLU A 88 -2.50 -7.43 -20.10
CA GLU A 88 -3.48 -7.88 -19.12
C GLU A 88 -4.55 -6.80 -18.92
N LEU A 89 -5.80 -7.19 -19.13
CA LEU A 89 -6.97 -6.34 -19.07
C LEU A 89 -7.95 -6.94 -18.08
N TRP A 90 -8.81 -6.12 -17.51
CA TRP A 90 -9.96 -6.64 -16.77
C TRP A 90 -11.15 -5.70 -16.83
N THR A 91 -12.32 -6.24 -16.52
CA THR A 91 -13.57 -5.47 -16.39
C THR A 91 -14.44 -6.03 -15.29
N ASP A 92 -15.25 -5.18 -14.69
CA ASP A 92 -16.29 -5.46 -13.70
C ASP A 92 -17.69 -5.45 -14.32
N LEU A 93 -17.79 -5.36 -15.65
CA LEU A 93 -19.05 -5.36 -16.39
C LEU A 93 -19.29 -6.74 -17.00
N SER A 94 -20.47 -7.29 -16.77
CA SER A 94 -20.89 -8.55 -17.39
C SER A 94 -21.67 -8.29 -18.68
N ILE A 95 -21.00 -7.72 -19.69
CA ILE A 95 -21.57 -7.35 -21.00
C ILE A 95 -20.60 -7.75 -22.14
N PRO A 96 -21.03 -7.73 -23.41
CA PRO A 96 -20.12 -7.86 -24.54
C PRO A 96 -19.15 -6.67 -24.70
N HIS A 97 -17.86 -6.97 -24.77
CA HIS A 97 -16.73 -6.05 -24.92
C HIS A 97 -16.02 -6.23 -26.26
N SER A 98 -15.46 -5.13 -26.78
CA SER A 98 -14.67 -5.15 -28.02
C SER A 98 -13.55 -4.11 -27.96
N ALA A 99 -12.31 -4.60 -27.92
CA ALA A 99 -11.12 -3.77 -27.83
C ALA A 99 -10.19 -3.99 -29.03
N ARG A 100 -9.52 -2.94 -29.49
CA ARG A 100 -8.46 -3.00 -30.50
C ARG A 100 -7.21 -2.29 -29.99
N PHE A 101 -6.05 -2.73 -30.44
CA PHE A 101 -4.76 -2.33 -29.87
C PHE A 101 -3.79 -1.88 -30.97
N TRP A 102 -3.03 -0.81 -30.69
CA TRP A 102 -1.96 -0.35 -31.57
C TRP A 102 -0.69 -0.13 -30.76
N VAL A 103 0.46 -0.48 -31.35
CA VAL A 103 1.78 -0.15 -30.80
C VAL A 103 2.52 0.74 -31.78
N ASN A 104 2.95 1.91 -31.33
CA ASN A 104 3.64 2.92 -32.15
C ASN A 104 2.91 3.21 -33.49
N GLY A 105 1.57 3.25 -33.46
CA GLY A 105 0.71 3.49 -34.63
C GLY A 105 0.43 2.26 -35.50
N THR A 106 1.01 1.10 -35.20
CA THR A 106 0.77 -0.16 -35.91
C THR A 106 -0.35 -0.93 -35.23
N ASP A 107 -1.39 -1.33 -35.96
CA ASP A 107 -2.45 -2.20 -35.46
C ASP A 107 -1.89 -3.60 -35.16
N VAL A 108 -2.04 -4.05 -33.92
CA VAL A 108 -1.52 -5.34 -33.44
C VAL A 108 -2.63 -6.36 -33.16
N GLY A 109 -3.89 -5.97 -33.33
CA GLY A 109 -5.05 -6.88 -33.25
C GLY A 109 -6.18 -6.39 -32.36
N SER A 110 -7.17 -7.25 -32.16
CA SER A 110 -8.37 -6.98 -31.36
C SER A 110 -8.77 -8.17 -30.50
N LEU A 111 -9.55 -7.89 -29.45
CA LEU A 111 -10.11 -8.87 -28.52
C LEU A 111 -11.61 -8.59 -28.32
N ARG A 112 -12.43 -9.65 -28.32
CA ARG A 112 -13.85 -9.62 -27.95
C ARG A 112 -14.16 -10.68 -26.90
N TRP A 113 -14.96 -10.32 -25.91
CA TRP A 113 -15.35 -11.21 -24.80
C TRP A 113 -16.66 -10.71 -24.15
N ASN A 114 -17.33 -11.54 -23.35
CA ASN A 114 -18.70 -11.25 -22.85
C ASN A 114 -18.84 -11.20 -21.32
N GLU A 115 -17.81 -11.57 -20.58
CA GLU A 115 -17.88 -11.76 -19.13
C GLU A 115 -16.91 -10.81 -18.42
N GLU A 116 -17.24 -10.46 -17.19
CA GLU A 116 -16.32 -9.77 -16.29
C GLU A 116 -15.08 -10.63 -15.96
N GLY A 117 -14.07 -10.00 -15.36
CA GLY A 117 -12.84 -10.66 -14.95
C GLY A 117 -11.62 -10.29 -15.80
N VAL A 118 -10.51 -10.97 -15.51
CA VAL A 118 -9.22 -10.77 -16.15
C VAL A 118 -9.21 -11.42 -17.54
N ARG A 119 -8.60 -10.73 -18.51
CA ARG A 119 -8.42 -11.18 -19.88
C ARG A 119 -7.03 -10.80 -20.35
N THR A 120 -6.37 -11.76 -20.99
CA THR A 120 -5.04 -11.54 -21.59
C THR A 120 -5.18 -11.44 -23.10
N PHE A 121 -4.57 -10.42 -23.68
CA PHE A 121 -4.38 -10.30 -25.12
C PHE A 121 -2.90 -10.51 -25.45
N THR A 122 -2.60 -11.41 -26.39
CA THR A 122 -1.23 -11.66 -26.85
C THR A 122 -1.12 -11.43 -28.35
N ALA A 123 -0.08 -10.72 -28.78
CA ALA A 123 0.22 -10.48 -30.19
C ALA A 123 1.70 -10.68 -30.51
N ASN A 124 1.97 -11.25 -31.69
CA ASN A 124 3.30 -11.19 -32.30
C ASN A 124 3.45 -9.82 -32.97
N LEU A 125 4.53 -9.11 -32.67
CA LEU A 125 4.79 -7.78 -33.18
C LEU A 125 5.60 -7.86 -34.47
N PRO A 126 5.18 -7.15 -35.54
CA PRO A 126 6.01 -7.01 -36.72
C PRO A 126 7.37 -6.37 -36.40
N PRO A 127 8.41 -6.67 -37.18
CA PRO A 127 9.74 -6.12 -36.94
C PRO A 127 9.75 -4.59 -37.07
N GLY A 128 10.46 -3.89 -36.19
CA GLY A 128 10.53 -2.42 -36.18
C GLY A 128 9.34 -1.73 -35.50
N VAL A 129 8.36 -2.47 -35.00
CA VAL A 129 7.24 -1.90 -34.23
C VAL A 129 7.71 -1.40 -32.87
N LEU A 130 8.51 -2.17 -32.14
CA LEU A 130 9.13 -1.71 -30.88
C LEU A 130 10.37 -0.87 -31.17
N ARG A 131 10.51 0.24 -30.43
CA ARG A 131 11.59 1.23 -30.58
C ARG A 131 12.36 1.36 -29.28
N ARG A 132 13.68 1.59 -29.38
CA ARG A 132 14.51 1.90 -28.21
C ARG A 132 14.01 3.18 -27.54
N GLY A 133 13.92 3.16 -26.21
CA GLY A 133 13.35 4.24 -25.42
C GLY A 133 11.83 4.16 -25.41
N SER A 134 11.17 5.29 -25.64
CA SER A 134 9.73 5.41 -25.49
C SER A 134 8.93 4.74 -26.61
N ASN A 135 7.91 3.99 -26.20
CA ASN A 135 6.92 3.34 -27.03
C ASN A 135 5.52 3.77 -26.59
N THR A 136 4.56 3.72 -27.51
CA THR A 136 3.15 4.04 -27.23
C THR A 136 2.28 2.82 -27.46
N LEU A 137 1.49 2.43 -26.46
CA LEU A 137 0.33 1.55 -26.62
C LEU A 137 -0.93 2.43 -26.73
N ARG A 138 -1.76 2.18 -27.74
CA ARG A 138 -3.13 2.73 -27.84
C ARG A 138 -4.13 1.60 -27.71
N LEU A 139 -5.15 1.81 -26.88
CA LEU A 139 -6.31 0.92 -26.74
C LEU A 139 -7.56 1.67 -27.18
N GLU A 140 -8.39 1.03 -27.99
CA GLU A 140 -9.72 1.53 -28.37
C GLU A 140 -10.81 0.56 -27.93
N LEU A 141 -11.87 1.09 -27.32
CA LEU A 141 -13.14 0.39 -27.16
C LEU A 141 -14.06 0.72 -28.33
N LEU A 142 -14.54 -0.32 -29.01
CA LEU A 142 -15.33 -0.22 -30.23
C LEU A 142 -16.84 -0.26 -29.95
N PRO A 143 -17.66 0.51 -30.68
CA PRO A 143 -19.12 0.50 -30.54
C PRO A 143 -19.80 -0.59 -31.39
N ASP A 144 -19.16 -1.75 -31.56
CA ASP A 144 -19.61 -2.81 -32.46
C ASP A 144 -20.27 -4.01 -31.76
N THR A 145 -20.42 -3.92 -30.42
CA THR A 145 -21.08 -4.94 -29.61
C THR A 145 -22.60 -4.72 -29.47
N GLY A 146 -23.09 -3.54 -29.86
CA GLY A 146 -24.47 -3.10 -29.60
C GLY A 146 -24.68 -2.48 -28.22
N GLU A 147 -23.70 -2.61 -27.30
CA GLU A 147 -23.80 -2.05 -25.95
C GLU A 147 -23.64 -0.53 -25.95
N ARG A 148 -24.52 0.15 -25.20
CA ARG A 148 -24.48 1.61 -25.05
C ARG A 148 -23.28 2.06 -24.20
N TYR A 149 -22.82 1.22 -23.29
CA TYR A 149 -21.70 1.50 -22.39
C TYR A 149 -20.72 0.33 -22.43
N ASP A 150 -19.43 0.63 -22.34
CA ASP A 150 -18.35 -0.35 -22.23
C ASP A 150 -17.25 0.23 -21.33
N GLY A 151 -16.48 -0.61 -20.65
CA GLY A 151 -15.42 -0.19 -19.76
C GLY A 151 -14.41 -1.29 -19.50
N VAL A 152 -13.13 -0.96 -19.62
CA VAL A 152 -12.00 -1.89 -19.44
C VAL A 152 -10.86 -1.18 -18.72
N ALA A 153 -10.21 -1.88 -17.80
CA ALA A 153 -8.97 -1.45 -17.18
C ALA A 153 -7.77 -2.18 -17.80
N LEU A 154 -6.65 -1.47 -17.97
CA LEU A 154 -5.36 -2.03 -18.36
C LEU A 154 -4.51 -2.20 -17.10
N GLU A 155 -4.06 -3.43 -16.87
CA GLU A 155 -3.28 -3.82 -15.71
C GLU A 155 -1.78 -3.77 -15.99
N SER A 156 -1.35 -4.36 -17.11
CA SER A 156 0.07 -4.40 -17.45
C SER A 156 0.29 -4.48 -18.96
N ILE A 157 1.44 -3.94 -19.37
CA ILE A 157 2.02 -4.09 -20.70
C ILE A 157 3.28 -4.93 -20.52
N LYS A 158 3.24 -6.18 -20.97
CA LYS A 158 4.39 -7.08 -20.98
C LYS A 158 4.91 -7.23 -22.39
N THR A 159 6.20 -7.00 -22.59
CA THR A 159 6.85 -7.19 -23.88
C THR A 159 7.98 -8.19 -23.75
N ARG A 160 8.09 -9.11 -24.71
CA ARG A 160 9.28 -9.95 -24.88
C ARG A 160 9.95 -9.57 -26.17
N TYR A 161 11.21 -9.16 -26.06
CA TYR A 161 11.95 -8.65 -27.21
C TYR A 161 13.42 -9.05 -27.15
N ALA A 162 14.05 -9.04 -28.32
CA ALA A 162 15.48 -9.24 -28.46
C ALA A 162 16.23 -7.96 -28.07
N ARG A 163 17.19 -8.07 -27.15
CA ARG A 163 18.10 -6.96 -26.80
C ARG A 163 19.55 -7.30 -27.12
N ALA A 164 20.31 -6.29 -27.54
CA ALA A 164 21.76 -6.35 -27.59
C ALA A 164 22.31 -6.07 -26.19
N LEU A 165 23.30 -6.83 -25.75
CA LEU A 165 24.06 -6.50 -24.55
C LEU A 165 25.01 -5.34 -24.86
N THR A 166 24.53 -4.11 -24.70
CA THR A 166 25.35 -2.89 -24.79
C THR A 166 25.48 -2.26 -23.41
N MET A 167 26.66 -1.71 -23.10
CA MET A 167 26.87 -0.94 -21.88
C MET A 167 25.96 0.30 -21.91
N ASP A 168 24.99 0.36 -21.00
CA ASP A 168 24.08 1.49 -20.85
C ASP A 168 24.50 2.27 -19.60
N SER A 169 24.48 3.61 -19.67
CA SER A 169 24.82 4.55 -18.58
C SER A 169 26.28 4.59 -18.04
N GLY A 170 27.25 3.95 -18.69
CA GLY A 170 28.67 4.08 -18.30
C GLY A 170 29.05 3.40 -16.98
N SER A 171 28.28 2.37 -16.59
CA SER A 171 28.52 1.53 -15.41
C SER A 171 28.58 0.04 -15.82
N LEU A 172 29.47 -0.72 -15.21
CA LEU A 172 29.61 -2.19 -15.38
C LEU A 172 29.62 -2.86 -14.01
N THR A 173 28.76 -3.85 -13.83
CA THR A 173 28.75 -4.71 -12.62
C THR A 173 29.13 -6.13 -13.00
N PHE A 174 30.02 -6.76 -12.24
CA PHE A 174 30.38 -8.17 -12.41
C PHE A 174 30.65 -8.88 -11.07
N GLU A 175 30.54 -10.19 -11.05
CA GLU A 175 30.77 -11.04 -9.87
C GLU A 175 31.89 -12.05 -10.16
N THR A 176 32.69 -12.34 -9.14
CA THR A 176 33.80 -13.29 -9.23
C THR A 176 33.33 -14.73 -9.05
N ALA A 177 33.70 -15.61 -9.98
CA ALA A 177 33.33 -17.02 -9.93
C ALA A 177 34.03 -17.77 -8.78
N ALA A 178 33.41 -18.84 -8.29
CA ALA A 178 34.05 -19.78 -7.37
C ALA A 178 35.28 -20.41 -8.03
N GLY A 179 36.47 -20.13 -7.46
CA GLY A 179 37.74 -20.58 -8.02
C GLY A 179 37.76 -22.09 -8.26
N SER A 180 38.08 -22.51 -9.48
CA SER A 180 38.58 -23.85 -9.71
C SER A 180 39.96 -23.94 -9.06
N GLY A 181 40.10 -24.89 -8.15
CA GLY A 181 41.30 -25.09 -7.35
C GLY A 181 42.54 -25.32 -8.21
N SER A 182 43.68 -25.02 -7.59
CA SER A 182 45.02 -25.30 -8.10
C SER A 182 45.11 -26.70 -8.74
N GLY A 183 45.56 -26.78 -9.99
CA GLY A 183 46.07 -28.03 -10.54
C GLY A 183 45.91 -28.17 -12.05
N THR A 184 47.07 -28.16 -12.72
CA THR A 184 47.33 -28.76 -14.04
C THR A 184 46.83 -28.03 -15.30
N ASN A 185 47.82 -27.59 -16.08
CA ASN A 185 47.78 -27.22 -17.48
C ASN A 185 46.87 -28.14 -18.32
N THR A 186 45.70 -27.64 -18.72
CA THR A 186 45.13 -27.93 -20.04
C THR A 186 44.47 -26.68 -20.58
N MET A 187 45.13 -26.05 -21.55
CA MET A 187 44.58 -24.99 -22.38
C MET A 187 43.25 -25.44 -23.02
N ARG A 188 42.18 -24.67 -22.80
CA ARG A 188 41.09 -24.54 -23.77
C ARG A 188 40.76 -23.06 -23.95
N ALA A 189 40.94 -22.65 -25.20
CA ALA A 189 40.67 -21.37 -25.82
C ALA A 189 39.45 -20.62 -25.27
N ILE A 190 39.72 -19.47 -24.64
CA ILE A 190 38.77 -18.44 -24.24
C ILE A 190 39.57 -17.10 -24.29
N GLU A 191 39.47 -16.36 -25.41
CA GLU A 191 40.19 -15.10 -25.71
C GLU A 191 39.33 -13.82 -25.94
N ASP A 192 38.99 -12.98 -24.94
CA ASP A 192 38.52 -11.56 -25.05
C ASP A 192 37.54 -11.03 -23.96
N ARG A 193 37.94 -9.88 -23.42
CA ARG A 193 37.29 -8.96 -22.44
C ARG A 193 37.22 -9.48 -21.00
N ILE A 194 38.12 -8.91 -20.18
CA ILE A 194 38.56 -9.28 -18.82
C ILE A 194 39.63 -10.39 -18.86
N ARG A 195 40.91 -9.99 -19.00
CA ARG A 195 42.05 -10.88 -18.77
C ARG A 195 42.54 -10.71 -17.33
N ALA A 196 42.80 -11.83 -16.65
CA ALA A 196 43.52 -11.90 -15.39
C ALA A 196 44.72 -12.85 -15.53
N GLU A 197 45.79 -12.47 -16.27
CA GLU A 197 47.04 -13.23 -16.26
C GLU A 197 48.29 -12.34 -16.42
N ASN A 198 49.21 -12.47 -15.44
CA ASN A 198 50.65 -12.18 -15.42
C ASN A 198 51.23 -11.18 -16.43
N PHE A 199 51.00 -9.89 -16.20
CA PHE A 199 51.81 -8.80 -16.71
C PHE A 199 52.53 -8.14 -15.52
N GLU A 200 53.78 -7.70 -15.70
CA GLU A 200 54.54 -7.01 -14.65
C GLU A 200 53.78 -5.77 -14.19
N VAL A 201 53.20 -5.83 -12.98
CA VAL A 201 52.47 -4.73 -12.35
C VAL A 201 53.49 -3.81 -11.67
N GLU A 202 54.17 -2.98 -12.45
CA GLU A 202 54.73 -1.76 -11.87
C GLU A 202 53.58 -0.75 -11.70
N GLY A 203 53.07 -0.62 -10.46
CA GLY A 203 52.36 0.58 -10.04
C GLY A 203 50.93 0.46 -9.50
N VAL A 204 50.29 -0.73 -9.41
CA VAL A 204 48.96 -0.88 -8.77
C VAL A 204 49.11 -1.47 -7.37
N ALA A 205 49.21 -0.61 -6.36
CA ALA A 205 49.67 -0.96 -5.01
C ALA A 205 48.64 -1.66 -4.08
N ALA A 206 47.45 -2.05 -4.57
CA ALA A 206 46.35 -2.46 -3.68
C ALA A 206 46.47 -3.90 -3.13
N CYS A 207 47.09 -4.85 -3.85
CA CYS A 207 47.48 -6.16 -3.33
C CYS A 207 48.66 -6.74 -4.11
N SER A 208 49.65 -7.33 -3.42
CA SER A 208 50.79 -8.03 -4.04
C SER A 208 50.97 -9.41 -3.39
N GLY A 209 50.97 -10.49 -4.17
CA GLY A 209 51.14 -11.87 -3.68
C GLY A 209 50.22 -12.92 -4.36
N GLN A 210 50.34 -14.19 -3.94
CA GLN A 210 49.41 -15.26 -4.34
C GLN A 210 47.98 -14.93 -3.86
N GLY A 211 46.97 -15.11 -4.73
CA GLY A 211 45.55 -14.85 -4.42
C GLY A 211 45.12 -13.39 -4.59
N CYS A 212 45.73 -12.67 -5.52
CA CYS A 212 45.34 -11.32 -5.95
C CYS A 212 45.08 -11.36 -7.46
N ASP A 213 43.88 -10.94 -7.88
CA ASP A 213 43.48 -10.85 -9.28
C ASP A 213 43.53 -9.40 -9.75
N VAL A 214 43.99 -9.20 -10.99
CA VAL A 214 43.99 -7.91 -11.68
C VAL A 214 42.85 -7.91 -12.70
N TYR A 215 42.05 -6.87 -12.66
CA TYR A 215 40.89 -6.66 -13.53
C TYR A 215 41.17 -5.48 -14.46
N ARG A 216 40.80 -5.62 -15.73
CA ARG A 216 40.78 -4.53 -16.71
C ARG A 216 39.38 -4.38 -17.31
N VAL A 217 38.83 -3.18 -17.22
CA VAL A 217 37.54 -2.81 -17.79
C VAL A 217 37.75 -1.76 -18.87
N SER A 218 37.45 -2.09 -20.12
CA SER A 218 37.59 -1.21 -21.30
C SER A 218 36.24 -0.67 -21.77
N GLY A 219 36.26 0.40 -22.57
CA GLY A 219 35.06 1.00 -23.16
C GLY A 219 34.39 2.07 -22.29
N LEU A 220 35.11 2.58 -21.29
CA LEU A 220 34.66 3.66 -20.40
C LEU A 220 34.62 4.97 -21.18
N GLN A 221 33.61 5.81 -20.91
CA GLN A 221 33.40 7.08 -21.61
C GLN A 221 34.10 8.26 -20.92
N SER A 222 34.68 8.03 -19.73
CA SER A 222 35.32 9.05 -18.89
C SER A 222 36.67 8.54 -18.35
N PRO A 223 37.69 9.41 -18.21
CA PRO A 223 38.91 9.09 -17.48
C PRO A 223 38.70 9.02 -15.96
N ASP A 224 37.64 9.66 -15.46
CA ASP A 224 37.31 9.62 -14.03
C ASP A 224 36.51 8.35 -13.75
N VAL A 225 37.11 7.39 -13.06
CA VAL A 225 36.51 6.07 -12.82
C VAL A 225 36.41 5.79 -11.33
N VAL A 226 35.23 5.39 -10.88
CA VAL A 226 34.95 4.88 -9.54
C VAL A 226 34.80 3.37 -9.63
N ILE A 227 35.47 2.67 -8.72
CA ILE A 227 35.38 1.21 -8.62
C ILE A 227 34.96 0.87 -7.19
N LEU A 228 33.82 0.21 -7.05
CA LEU A 228 33.28 -0.26 -5.79
C LEU A 228 33.36 -1.78 -5.74
N ARG A 229 33.76 -2.33 -4.59
CA ARG A 229 33.70 -3.76 -4.28
C ARG A 229 32.72 -3.98 -3.14
N GLU A 230 31.75 -4.86 -3.35
CA GLU A 230 30.92 -5.42 -2.29
C GLU A 230 31.46 -6.79 -1.88
N ARG A 231 31.67 -6.99 -0.59
CA ARG A 231 32.08 -8.26 0.01
C ARG A 231 31.36 -8.44 1.34
N ASN A 232 30.62 -9.54 1.48
CA ASN A 232 29.83 -9.84 2.68
C ASN A 232 28.95 -8.66 3.14
N GLY A 233 28.29 -7.99 2.20
CA GLY A 233 27.44 -6.81 2.47
C GLY A 233 28.18 -5.51 2.78
N GLN A 234 29.53 -5.51 2.77
CA GLN A 234 30.31 -4.29 2.91
C GLN A 234 30.78 -3.76 1.56
N VAL A 235 30.46 -2.51 1.26
CA VAL A 235 30.89 -1.81 0.05
C VAL A 235 32.12 -0.95 0.34
N GLU A 236 33.19 -1.14 -0.44
CA GLU A 236 34.43 -0.38 -0.36
C GLU A 236 34.75 0.24 -1.72
N ARG A 237 35.16 1.52 -1.73
CA ARG A 237 35.74 2.13 -2.93
C ARG A 237 37.20 1.71 -3.07
N MET A 238 37.52 1.05 -4.17
CA MET A 238 38.88 0.65 -4.50
C MET A 238 39.76 1.88 -4.73
N ALA A 239 40.94 1.90 -4.10
CA ALA A 239 41.89 2.99 -4.24
C ALA A 239 42.69 2.88 -5.56
N ASN A 240 42.96 4.04 -6.17
CA ASN A 240 43.94 4.23 -7.25
C ASN A 240 43.81 3.26 -8.44
N PRO A 241 42.64 3.16 -9.11
CA PRO A 241 42.58 2.46 -10.39
C PRO A 241 43.51 3.15 -11.40
N ARG A 242 44.25 2.37 -12.18
CA ARG A 242 45.06 2.87 -13.30
C ARG A 242 44.15 3.05 -14.50
N VAL A 243 43.92 4.28 -14.94
CA VAL A 243 43.08 4.58 -16.10
C VAL A 243 43.95 4.92 -17.31
N VAL A 244 43.69 4.28 -18.45
CA VAL A 244 44.45 4.44 -19.70
C VAL A 244 43.49 4.80 -20.85
N ALA A 245 43.85 5.81 -21.63
CA ALA A 245 43.08 6.19 -22.83
C ALA A 245 43.23 5.14 -23.95
N GLU A 246 42.12 4.77 -24.58
CA GLU A 246 42.00 3.81 -25.68
C GLU A 246 41.18 4.41 -26.83
N GLY A 247 41.83 5.20 -27.70
CA GLY A 247 41.14 5.89 -28.80
C GLY A 247 40.18 6.97 -28.26
N ALA A 248 38.88 6.81 -28.54
CA ALA A 248 37.83 7.70 -28.03
C ALA A 248 37.23 7.26 -26.68
N ALA A 249 37.76 6.18 -26.08
CA ALA A 249 37.30 5.60 -24.82
C ALA A 249 38.47 5.49 -23.82
N TYR A 250 38.19 4.94 -22.65
CA TYR A 250 39.13 4.68 -21.57
C TYR A 250 39.03 3.22 -21.10
N SER A 251 40.11 2.75 -20.48
CA SER A 251 40.12 1.51 -19.70
C SER A 251 40.59 1.78 -18.28
N ALA A 252 40.04 1.05 -17.31
CA ALA A 252 40.47 1.08 -15.91
C ALA A 252 41.01 -0.28 -15.49
N GLU A 253 42.19 -0.27 -14.88
CA GLU A 253 42.88 -1.43 -14.32
C GLU A 253 42.93 -1.31 -12.79
N PHE A 254 42.57 -2.37 -12.09
CA PHE A 254 42.60 -2.42 -10.61
C PHE A 254 42.87 -3.83 -10.12
N ALA A 255 43.35 -3.96 -8.88
CA ALA A 255 43.65 -5.24 -8.26
C ALA A 255 42.79 -5.48 -7.01
N SER A 256 42.34 -6.71 -6.81
CA SER A 256 41.65 -7.13 -5.57
C SER A 256 42.08 -8.54 -5.17
N SER A 257 42.12 -8.81 -3.87
CA SER A 257 42.27 -10.19 -3.35
C SER A 257 41.20 -11.12 -3.91
N SER A 258 41.59 -12.28 -4.44
CA SER A 258 40.73 -13.30 -5.04
C SER A 258 39.78 -13.91 -4.00
N ARG A 259 38.47 -13.66 -4.14
CA ARG A 259 37.42 -14.34 -3.35
C ARG A 259 36.19 -14.53 -4.21
N ALA A 260 35.63 -15.74 -4.16
CA ALA A 260 34.35 -16.05 -4.80
C ALA A 260 33.22 -15.19 -4.21
N GLY A 261 32.32 -14.70 -5.06
CA GLY A 261 31.15 -13.92 -4.65
C GLY A 261 31.42 -12.44 -4.34
N ASP A 262 32.65 -11.95 -4.54
CA ASP A 262 32.87 -10.50 -4.57
C ASP A 262 32.14 -9.90 -5.78
N ARG A 263 31.41 -8.80 -5.56
CA ARG A 263 30.74 -8.04 -6.63
C ARG A 263 31.47 -6.72 -6.84
N PHE A 264 31.78 -6.40 -8.09
CA PHE A 264 32.43 -5.15 -8.46
C PHE A 264 31.49 -4.30 -9.31
N ARG A 265 31.49 -2.99 -9.05
CA ARG A 265 30.82 -1.97 -9.86
C ARG A 265 31.87 -0.95 -10.32
N VAL A 266 32.00 -0.76 -11.63
CA VAL A 266 32.94 0.18 -12.27
C VAL A 266 32.14 1.23 -13.02
N GLU A 267 32.28 2.50 -12.68
CA GLU A 267 31.45 3.56 -13.26
C GLU A 267 32.14 4.92 -13.36
N SER A 268 31.59 5.81 -14.19
CA SER A 268 31.98 7.22 -14.23
C SER A 268 31.36 7.99 -13.05
N PRO A 269 31.94 9.10 -12.54
CA PRO A 269 31.61 9.67 -11.24
C PRO A 269 30.25 10.37 -11.21
N ASN A 270 29.64 10.59 -12.37
CA ASN A 270 28.39 11.35 -12.53
C ASN A 270 27.17 10.70 -11.85
N GLY A 271 27.32 9.51 -11.24
CA GLY A 271 26.27 8.83 -10.47
C GLY A 271 26.67 8.34 -9.08
N VAL A 272 27.90 8.60 -8.61
CA VAL A 272 28.36 8.14 -7.28
C VAL A 272 28.54 9.34 -6.36
N PRO A 273 27.83 9.39 -5.21
CA PRO A 273 28.12 10.37 -4.18
C PRO A 273 29.61 10.36 -3.81
N ALA A 274 30.21 11.55 -3.64
CA ALA A 274 31.64 11.71 -3.33
C ALA A 274 32.08 10.94 -2.06
N GLU A 275 31.13 10.62 -1.18
CA GLU A 275 31.27 9.66 -0.08
C GLU A 275 30.07 8.71 -0.09
N VAL A 276 30.33 7.40 -0.22
CA VAL A 276 29.41 6.36 0.26
C VAL A 276 29.69 6.19 1.73
N ARG A 277 28.95 6.89 2.59
CA ARG A 277 28.98 6.59 4.02
C ARG A 277 28.22 5.29 4.23
N ALA A 278 28.76 4.38 5.04
CA ALA A 278 27.95 3.31 5.58
C ALA A 278 26.70 3.96 6.18
N SER A 279 25.51 3.50 5.76
CA SER A 279 24.30 3.82 6.52
C SER A 279 24.62 3.46 7.97
N LEU A 280 24.36 4.38 8.90
CA LEU A 280 24.43 4.06 10.32
C LEU A 280 23.67 2.74 10.48
N THR A 281 24.33 1.71 11.02
CA THR A 281 23.66 0.43 11.30
C THR A 281 22.36 0.81 12.02
N PRO A 282 21.17 0.55 11.44
CA PRO A 282 19.93 1.00 12.03
C PRO A 282 19.89 0.50 13.47
N THR A 283 19.55 1.36 14.42
CA THR A 283 19.33 0.91 15.79
C THR A 283 17.99 0.21 15.85
N ASP A 284 17.92 -0.97 16.47
CA ASP A 284 16.67 -1.71 16.62
C ASP A 284 15.57 -0.80 17.20
N PRO A 285 14.54 -0.46 16.43
CA PRO A 285 13.48 0.47 16.85
C PRO A 285 12.63 -0.12 17.99
N LEU A 286 12.69 -1.43 18.19
CA LEU A 286 11.98 -2.17 19.24
C LEU A 286 12.88 -2.52 20.43
N ALA A 287 14.12 -2.04 20.49
CA ALA A 287 15.02 -2.25 21.63
C ALA A 287 14.40 -1.78 22.97
N GLY A 288 14.68 -2.49 24.06
CA GLY A 288 14.18 -2.18 25.41
C GLY A 288 13.41 -3.33 26.05
N GLY A 289 12.51 -3.00 26.99
CA GLY A 289 11.72 -3.97 27.74
C GLY A 289 10.23 -3.97 27.36
N ARG A 290 9.44 -4.66 28.19
CA ARG A 290 7.97 -4.79 28.03
C ARG A 290 7.29 -3.48 27.62
N THR A 291 6.42 -3.57 26.62
CA THR A 291 5.62 -2.48 26.07
C THR A 291 4.20 -3.00 25.87
N ASP A 292 3.25 -2.61 26.70
CA ASP A 292 1.84 -3.01 26.58
C ASP A 292 1.17 -2.33 25.37
N TYR A 293 1.61 -1.10 25.06
CA TYR A 293 1.00 -0.23 24.08
C TYR A 293 2.07 0.35 23.14
N LEU A 294 2.04 -0.06 21.88
CA LEU A 294 2.92 0.42 20.83
C LEU A 294 2.20 1.50 20.00
N ILE A 295 2.82 2.66 19.85
CA ILE A 295 2.37 3.70 18.93
C ILE A 295 3.35 3.72 17.76
N ILE A 296 2.85 3.44 16.55
CA ILE A 296 3.61 3.57 15.31
C ILE A 296 3.12 4.85 14.64
N ALA A 297 4.01 5.82 14.48
CA ALA A 297 3.65 7.16 14.03
C ALA A 297 4.58 7.63 12.90
N HIS A 298 4.02 8.40 11.97
CA HIS A 298 4.85 9.15 11.02
C HIS A 298 5.60 10.29 11.75
N PRO A 299 6.86 10.61 11.39
CA PRO A 299 7.71 11.57 12.12
C PRO A 299 7.02 12.92 12.37
N SER A 300 6.24 13.40 11.39
CA SER A 300 5.44 14.63 11.47
C SER A 300 4.48 14.72 12.67
N PHE A 301 4.15 13.60 13.32
CA PHE A 301 3.17 13.54 14.40
C PHE A 301 3.77 13.15 15.76
N ILE A 302 5.01 12.67 15.81
CA ILE A 302 5.62 12.09 17.02
C ILE A 302 5.65 13.10 18.17
N ASP A 303 6.14 14.31 17.91
CA ASP A 303 6.27 15.36 18.93
C ASP A 303 4.92 15.74 19.57
N GLY A 304 3.83 15.62 18.81
CA GLY A 304 2.48 15.92 19.27
C GLY A 304 1.91 14.90 20.26
N LEU A 305 2.48 13.70 20.36
CA LEU A 305 1.91 12.59 21.13
C LEU A 305 2.20 12.65 22.63
N ALA A 306 3.09 13.54 23.08
CA ALA A 306 3.53 13.59 24.48
C ALA A 306 2.37 13.63 25.52
N PRO A 307 1.30 14.44 25.33
CA PRO A 307 0.16 14.45 26.27
C PRO A 307 -0.58 13.11 26.32
N PHE A 308 -0.77 12.46 25.17
CA PHE A 308 -1.45 11.16 25.08
C PHE A 308 -0.62 10.04 25.70
N VAL A 309 0.69 10.01 25.43
CA VAL A 309 1.63 9.04 26.03
C VAL A 309 1.64 9.16 27.55
N ALA A 310 1.66 10.39 28.08
CA ALA A 310 1.60 10.63 29.52
C ALA A 310 0.28 10.08 30.13
N ALA A 311 -0.85 10.31 29.46
CA ALA A 311 -2.14 9.80 29.91
C ALA A 311 -2.17 8.26 29.96
N ARG A 312 -1.72 7.57 28.90
CA ARG A 312 -1.71 6.09 28.87
C ARG A 312 -0.73 5.48 29.86
N ARG A 313 0.41 6.14 30.13
CA ARG A 313 1.31 5.75 31.23
C ARG A 313 0.65 5.94 32.59
N SER A 314 -0.15 6.99 32.78
CA SER A 314 -0.90 7.21 34.02
C SER A 314 -2.00 6.16 34.24
N ASP A 315 -2.53 5.57 33.16
CA ASP A 315 -3.42 4.40 33.21
C ASP A 315 -2.69 3.08 33.52
N GLY A 316 -1.37 3.13 33.75
CA GLY A 316 -0.54 1.98 34.08
C GLY A 316 -0.05 1.17 32.87
N LEU A 317 -0.14 1.69 31.65
CA LEU A 317 0.38 1.03 30.46
C LEU A 317 1.85 1.39 30.22
N SER A 318 2.68 0.40 29.89
CA SER A 318 4.00 0.67 29.32
C SER A 318 3.85 1.07 27.86
N VAL A 319 4.25 2.31 27.52
CA VAL A 319 4.02 2.91 26.19
C VAL A 319 5.35 3.18 25.49
N LYS A 320 5.47 2.71 24.24
CA LYS A 320 6.56 3.03 23.31
C LYS A 320 6.00 3.72 22.08
N VAL A 321 6.67 4.79 21.64
CA VAL A 321 6.41 5.45 20.35
C VAL A 321 7.57 5.09 19.42
N VAL A 322 7.24 4.68 18.20
CA VAL A 322 8.20 4.31 17.16
C VAL A 322 7.91 5.12 15.91
N ASP A 323 8.97 5.63 15.29
CA ASP A 323 8.92 6.24 13.97
C ASP A 323 8.74 5.15 12.91
N VAL A 324 7.72 5.28 12.07
CA VAL A 324 7.47 4.33 10.98
C VAL A 324 8.63 4.28 9.98
N GLU A 325 9.38 5.37 9.79
CA GLU A 325 10.56 5.37 8.92
C GLU A 325 11.69 4.49 9.46
N ASP A 326 11.83 4.39 10.79
CA ASP A 326 12.80 3.49 11.40
C ASP A 326 12.40 2.03 11.22
N LEU A 327 11.09 1.74 11.19
CA LEU A 327 10.60 0.41 10.83
C LEU A 327 10.93 0.07 9.38
N TYR A 328 10.71 0.98 8.44
CA TYR A 328 11.09 0.75 7.05
C TYR A 328 12.61 0.52 6.91
N ARG A 329 13.44 1.33 7.57
CA ARG A 329 14.90 1.14 7.55
C ARG A 329 15.34 -0.20 8.14
N TRP A 330 14.63 -0.72 9.13
CA TRP A 330 14.99 -1.96 9.83
C TRP A 330 14.45 -3.23 9.15
N TYR A 331 13.20 -3.22 8.67
CA TYR A 331 12.51 -4.41 8.15
C TYR A 331 12.47 -4.48 6.61
N SER A 332 12.65 -3.36 5.91
CA SER A 332 12.51 -3.28 4.45
C SER A 332 13.63 -2.49 3.76
N ASP A 333 14.78 -2.31 4.40
CA ASP A 333 15.92 -1.55 3.88
C ASP A 333 15.55 -0.12 3.41
N GLY A 334 14.54 0.48 4.06
CA GLY A 334 14.04 1.83 3.77
C GLY A 334 12.94 1.89 2.70
N VAL A 335 12.47 0.75 2.19
CA VAL A 335 11.33 0.70 1.25
C VAL A 335 10.03 0.90 2.02
N LEU A 336 9.19 1.83 1.58
CA LEU A 336 7.85 2.02 2.13
C LEU A 336 6.98 0.81 1.76
N ASP A 337 6.80 -0.11 2.71
CA ASP A 337 6.08 -1.36 2.53
C ASP A 337 5.25 -1.65 3.80
N PRO A 338 3.92 -1.87 3.69
CA PRO A 338 3.08 -2.39 4.77
C PRO A 338 3.71 -3.58 5.52
N LYS A 339 4.43 -4.47 4.82
CA LYS A 339 5.05 -5.65 5.42
C LYS A 339 6.04 -5.32 6.52
N ALA A 340 6.72 -4.18 6.45
CA ALA A 340 7.62 -3.73 7.52
C ALA A 340 6.86 -3.44 8.83
N ILE A 341 5.61 -2.99 8.72
CA ILE A 341 4.72 -2.74 9.86
C ILE A 341 4.18 -4.08 10.40
N ASP A 342 3.79 -5.01 9.53
CA ASP A 342 3.39 -6.39 9.93
C ASP A 342 4.49 -7.05 10.78
N GLU A 343 5.72 -7.09 10.25
CA GLU A 343 6.87 -7.70 10.91
C GLU A 343 7.20 -7.01 12.24
N ALA A 344 7.15 -5.68 12.28
CA ALA A 344 7.39 -4.92 13.51
C ALA A 344 6.35 -5.19 14.59
N ILE A 345 5.06 -5.31 14.24
CA ILE A 345 4.01 -5.61 15.21
C ILE A 345 4.15 -7.05 15.72
N SER A 346 4.47 -8.00 14.83
CA SER A 346 4.77 -9.39 15.20
C SER A 346 5.93 -9.49 16.19
N ASP A 347 7.05 -8.82 15.90
CA ASP A 347 8.20 -8.74 16.79
C ASP A 347 7.82 -8.08 18.13
N ALA A 348 7.03 -7.01 18.11
CA ALA A 348 6.59 -6.33 19.32
C ALA A 348 5.66 -7.21 20.18
N PHE A 349 4.77 -7.99 19.57
CA PHE A 349 3.91 -8.95 20.25
C PHE A 349 4.74 -9.99 21.00
N VAL A 350 5.68 -10.65 20.29
CA VAL A 350 6.51 -11.73 20.85
C VAL A 350 7.54 -11.20 21.85
N ARG A 351 8.27 -10.14 21.51
CA ARG A 351 9.42 -9.66 22.29
C ARG A 351 9.03 -8.72 23.43
N LEU A 352 8.00 -7.90 23.24
CA LEU A 352 7.64 -6.82 24.17
C LEU A 352 6.32 -7.10 24.90
N ASN A 353 5.61 -8.18 24.56
CA ASN A 353 4.28 -8.48 25.08
C ASN A 353 3.28 -7.34 24.81
N THR A 354 3.36 -6.78 23.59
CA THR A 354 2.44 -5.75 23.08
C THR A 354 1.03 -6.30 22.97
N ARG A 355 0.06 -5.52 23.45
CA ARG A 355 -1.38 -5.86 23.39
C ARG A 355 -2.20 -4.84 22.63
N TYR A 356 -1.75 -3.59 22.62
CA TYR A 356 -2.42 -2.49 21.93
C TYR A 356 -1.47 -1.85 20.92
N VAL A 357 -1.98 -1.61 19.71
CA VAL A 357 -1.27 -0.90 18.65
C VAL A 357 -2.10 0.29 18.20
N LEU A 358 -1.49 1.48 18.18
CA LEU A 358 -2.08 2.67 17.59
C LEU A 358 -1.24 3.14 16.41
N LEU A 359 -1.85 3.18 15.23
CA LEU A 359 -1.25 3.78 14.03
C LEU A 359 -1.60 5.27 13.99
N VAL A 360 -0.59 6.16 13.90
CA VAL A 360 -0.78 7.62 13.87
C VAL A 360 -0.27 8.19 12.56
N GLY A 361 -1.22 8.35 11.63
CA GLY A 361 -0.98 8.80 10.26
C GLY A 361 -2.09 8.30 9.35
N ASN A 362 -2.57 9.17 8.46
CA ASN A 362 -3.56 8.80 7.44
C ASN A 362 -2.95 7.96 6.30
N ASP A 363 -3.81 7.26 5.57
CA ASP A 363 -3.49 6.68 4.26
C ASP A 363 -4.38 7.26 3.15
N THR A 364 -4.01 7.01 1.90
CA THR A 364 -4.77 7.40 0.72
C THR A 364 -4.81 6.25 -0.29
N ARG A 365 -5.96 6.09 -0.95
CA ARG A 365 -6.11 5.19 -2.12
C ARG A 365 -5.42 5.73 -3.38
N ASP A 366 -4.71 6.84 -3.28
CA ASP A 366 -3.95 7.47 -4.36
C ASP A 366 -2.56 7.91 -3.87
N PRO A 367 -1.69 6.98 -3.44
CA PRO A 367 -0.41 7.31 -2.82
C PRO A 367 0.60 7.91 -3.80
N LEU A 368 0.41 7.67 -5.10
CA LEU A 368 1.23 8.21 -6.19
C LEU A 368 0.64 9.50 -6.80
N ASN A 369 -0.44 10.02 -6.20
CA ASN A 369 -1.05 11.31 -6.53
C ASN A 369 -1.48 11.44 -8.00
N PHE A 370 -2.02 10.37 -8.60
CA PHE A 370 -2.54 10.37 -9.97
C PHE A 370 -3.75 11.29 -10.14
N THR A 371 -4.52 11.53 -9.08
CA THR A 371 -5.64 12.47 -9.07
C THR A 371 -5.21 13.93 -8.88
N THR A 372 -3.92 14.19 -8.67
CA THR A 372 -3.34 15.54 -8.44
C THR A 372 -3.92 16.28 -7.23
N THR A 373 -4.53 15.56 -6.30
CA THR A 373 -5.13 16.08 -5.07
C THR A 373 -4.10 16.47 -4.01
N GLY A 374 -2.86 15.99 -4.15
CA GLY A 374 -1.79 16.19 -3.17
C GLY A 374 -1.97 15.35 -1.91
N SER A 375 -2.79 14.30 -1.96
CA SER A 375 -2.98 13.38 -0.84
C SER A 375 -1.72 12.57 -0.58
N ILE A 376 -1.40 12.34 0.70
CA ILE A 376 -0.18 11.67 1.14
C ILE A 376 -0.55 10.46 1.98
N SER A 377 0.14 9.35 1.73
CA SER A 377 0.17 8.19 2.63
C SER A 377 1.24 8.41 3.69
N PHE A 378 0.84 8.59 4.95
CA PHE A 378 1.77 8.71 6.08
C PHE A 378 2.10 7.33 6.66
N ILE A 379 1.09 6.46 6.76
CA ILE A 379 1.23 5.06 7.16
C ILE A 379 0.26 4.27 6.29
N PRO A 380 0.72 3.36 5.43
CA PRO A 380 -0.16 2.65 4.51
C PRO A 380 -1.18 1.77 5.26
N THR A 381 -2.30 1.48 4.62
CA THR A 381 -3.30 0.48 5.05
C THR A 381 -3.35 -0.66 4.03
N ASN A 382 -3.80 -1.83 4.45
CA ASN A 382 -3.98 -2.95 3.54
C ASN A 382 -5.32 -2.81 2.79
N TYR A 383 -5.39 -3.35 1.59
CA TYR A 383 -6.64 -3.44 0.81
C TYR A 383 -7.01 -4.89 0.60
N ALA A 384 -8.07 -5.34 1.27
CA ALA A 384 -8.46 -6.75 1.27
C ALA A 384 -9.78 -6.98 0.54
N VAL A 385 -9.95 -8.19 0.00
CA VAL A 385 -11.21 -8.62 -0.62
C VAL A 385 -12.22 -8.96 0.49
N VAL A 386 -13.24 -8.12 0.65
CA VAL A 386 -14.24 -8.21 1.73
C VAL A 386 -15.66 -8.53 1.26
N GLY A 387 -15.94 -8.47 -0.05
CA GLY A 387 -17.26 -8.76 -0.61
C GLY A 387 -17.24 -8.99 -2.11
N ASP A 388 -18.41 -9.20 -2.72
CA ASP A 388 -18.53 -9.56 -4.15
C ASP A 388 -18.75 -8.36 -5.07
N VAL A 389 -19.40 -7.30 -4.58
CA VAL A 389 -19.72 -6.10 -5.36
C VAL A 389 -18.62 -5.06 -5.19
N ILE A 390 -18.45 -4.57 -3.97
CA ILE A 390 -17.27 -3.81 -3.57
C ILE A 390 -16.29 -4.81 -3.00
N ARG A 391 -15.33 -5.20 -3.84
CA ARG A 391 -14.38 -6.25 -3.49
C ARG A 391 -13.35 -5.72 -2.51
N PHE A 392 -12.72 -4.60 -2.81
CA PHE A 392 -11.60 -4.12 -2.01
C PHE A 392 -11.98 -3.03 -1.03
N ALA A 393 -11.57 -3.21 0.22
CA ALA A 393 -11.75 -2.26 1.29
C ALA A 393 -10.44 -2.00 2.04
N PRO A 394 -10.18 -0.75 2.46
CA PRO A 394 -9.05 -0.46 3.34
C PRO A 394 -9.27 -1.11 4.70
N THR A 395 -8.27 -1.81 5.21
CA THR A 395 -8.33 -2.50 6.50
C THR A 395 -6.96 -2.60 7.13
N ASP A 396 -6.91 -2.38 8.44
CA ASP A 396 -5.70 -2.60 9.24
C ASP A 396 -5.73 -3.96 9.97
N VAL A 397 -6.76 -4.78 9.77
CA VAL A 397 -6.87 -6.12 10.37
C VAL A 397 -5.63 -6.99 10.08
N PRO A 398 -5.06 -7.00 8.86
CA PRO A 398 -3.86 -7.79 8.59
C PRO A 398 -2.65 -7.41 9.46
N TYR A 399 -2.52 -6.15 9.88
CA TYR A 399 -1.45 -5.73 10.82
C TYR A 399 -1.59 -6.37 12.21
N ALA A 400 -2.79 -6.85 12.54
CA ALA A 400 -3.10 -7.47 13.82
C ALA A 400 -3.14 -9.00 13.76
N ASP A 401 -2.92 -9.61 12.60
CA ASP A 401 -2.79 -11.06 12.39
C ASP A 401 -1.31 -11.45 12.42
N ILE A 402 -0.86 -12.00 13.54
CA ILE A 402 0.57 -12.14 13.85
C ILE A 402 1.15 -13.43 13.27
N ASP A 403 0.35 -14.48 13.18
CA ASP A 403 0.77 -15.81 12.72
C ASP A 403 0.18 -16.23 11.36
N GLY A 404 -0.65 -15.37 10.76
CA GLY A 404 -1.24 -15.57 9.44
C GLY A 404 -2.43 -16.55 9.43
N ASP A 405 -3.04 -16.82 10.58
CA ASP A 405 -4.24 -17.66 10.71
C ASP A 405 -5.56 -16.89 10.46
N LEU A 406 -5.47 -15.60 10.13
CA LEU A 406 -6.55 -14.64 9.92
C LEU A 406 -7.24 -14.16 11.21
N ALA A 407 -6.79 -14.56 12.40
CA ALA A 407 -7.26 -14.01 13.66
C ALA A 407 -6.63 -12.65 13.96
N VAL A 408 -7.33 -11.85 14.76
CA VAL A 408 -6.79 -10.64 15.35
C VAL A 408 -6.17 -11.00 16.70
N ASP A 409 -4.86 -10.80 16.86
CA ASP A 409 -4.10 -11.14 18.07
C ASP A 409 -3.80 -9.92 18.95
N VAL A 410 -3.83 -8.72 18.37
CA VAL A 410 -3.61 -7.45 19.06
C VAL A 410 -4.75 -6.47 18.83
N ALA A 411 -5.10 -5.71 19.87
CA ALA A 411 -6.11 -4.68 19.77
C ALA A 411 -5.54 -3.46 19.02
N LEU A 412 -5.99 -3.26 17.78
CA LEU A 412 -5.48 -2.22 16.88
C LEU A 412 -6.49 -1.08 16.70
N GLY A 413 -5.98 0.16 16.66
CA GLY A 413 -6.72 1.33 16.19
C GLY A 413 -5.84 2.28 15.37
N ARG A 414 -6.48 3.20 14.65
CA ARG A 414 -5.81 4.21 13.84
C ARG A 414 -6.31 5.62 14.15
N TRP A 415 -5.37 6.57 14.21
CA TRP A 415 -5.64 7.99 14.08
C TRP A 415 -5.26 8.45 12.66
N PRO A 416 -6.23 8.57 11.75
CA PRO A 416 -5.99 8.89 10.34
C PRO A 416 -5.73 10.39 10.13
N VAL A 417 -4.78 10.96 10.87
CA VAL A 417 -4.45 12.39 10.85
C VAL A 417 -3.55 12.75 9.67
N ARG A 418 -3.80 13.93 9.08
CA ARG A 418 -3.02 14.50 7.97
C ARG A 418 -2.24 15.75 8.38
N THR A 419 -2.59 16.36 9.51
CA THR A 419 -1.95 17.58 10.01
C THR A 419 -1.80 17.56 11.53
N GLN A 420 -0.90 18.38 12.05
CA GLN A 420 -0.72 18.55 13.49
C GLN A 420 -2.00 19.05 14.19
N ALA A 421 -2.82 19.86 13.51
CA ALA A 421 -4.08 20.36 14.04
C ALA A 421 -5.13 19.25 14.19
N GLU A 422 -5.19 18.32 13.23
CA GLU A 422 -6.04 17.13 13.32
C GLU A 422 -5.58 16.21 14.47
N LEU A 423 -4.27 16.04 14.64
CA LEU A 423 -3.70 15.29 15.77
C LEU A 423 -4.09 15.90 17.12
N GLN A 424 -3.92 17.21 17.29
CA GLN A 424 -4.31 17.92 18.50
C GLN A 424 -5.81 17.73 18.78
N THR A 425 -6.65 17.87 17.76
CA THR A 425 -8.11 17.69 17.87
C THR A 425 -8.50 16.29 18.34
N ILE A 426 -7.88 15.24 17.80
CA ILE A 426 -8.15 13.86 18.25
C ILE A 426 -7.66 13.65 19.69
N ILE A 427 -6.46 14.11 20.03
CA ILE A 427 -5.89 13.96 21.38
C ILE A 427 -6.81 14.64 22.40
N GLU A 428 -7.23 15.89 22.15
CA GLU A 428 -8.13 16.64 23.02
C GLU A 428 -9.43 15.87 23.28
N LYS A 429 -10.07 15.34 22.23
CA LYS A 429 -11.30 14.55 22.39
C LYS A 429 -11.07 13.23 23.12
N THR A 430 -9.98 12.54 22.82
CA THR A 430 -9.63 11.26 23.46
C THR A 430 -9.41 11.44 24.96
N LEU A 431 -8.74 12.53 25.36
CA LEU A 431 -8.48 12.84 26.77
C LEU A 431 -9.70 13.43 27.50
N ALA A 432 -10.58 14.15 26.80
CA ALA A 432 -11.82 14.68 27.37
C ALA A 432 -12.87 13.58 27.63
N TYR A 433 -12.95 12.56 26.78
CA TYR A 433 -13.94 11.47 26.87
C TYR A 433 -14.07 10.85 28.27
N PRO A 434 -12.99 10.35 28.92
CA PRO A 434 -13.10 9.77 30.25
C PRO A 434 -13.47 10.78 31.35
N GLN A 435 -13.29 12.09 31.13
CA GLN A 435 -13.58 13.13 32.12
C GLN A 435 -15.00 13.70 32.01
N ALA A 436 -15.65 13.56 30.86
CA ALA A 436 -16.91 14.24 30.56
C ALA A 436 -18.15 13.63 31.25
N ASP A 437 -19.07 14.46 31.74
CA ASP A 437 -20.27 14.02 32.48
C ASP A 437 -21.38 13.44 31.56
N HIS A 438 -21.11 12.30 30.94
CA HIS A 438 -22.05 11.58 30.08
C HIS A 438 -21.88 10.06 30.14
N GLY A 439 -21.31 9.53 31.22
CA GLY A 439 -21.27 8.09 31.46
C GLY A 439 -22.67 7.48 31.48
N SER A 440 -22.80 6.25 31.02
CA SER A 440 -24.07 5.53 30.92
C SER A 440 -25.18 6.27 30.15
N LYS A 441 -24.81 7.10 29.15
CA LYS A 441 -25.76 7.73 28.21
C LYS A 441 -25.50 7.20 26.80
N MET A 442 -26.54 6.75 26.12
CA MET A 442 -26.43 6.34 24.72
C MET A 442 -27.51 6.98 23.84
N LEU A 443 -27.13 7.22 22.59
CA LEU A 443 -28.02 7.63 21.51
C LEU A 443 -28.10 6.52 20.46
N LEU A 444 -29.31 6.04 20.20
CA LEU A 444 -29.62 5.09 19.13
C LEU A 444 -30.28 5.85 17.96
N LEU A 445 -29.58 5.92 16.84
CA LEU A 445 -30.00 6.60 15.62
C LEU A 445 -30.30 5.57 14.53
N SER A 446 -31.48 5.63 13.90
CA SER A 446 -31.82 4.69 12.82
C SER A 446 -32.41 5.37 11.58
N ASP A 447 -32.06 4.82 10.42
CA ASP A 447 -32.68 5.18 9.14
C ASP A 447 -34.14 4.70 9.06
N ARG A 448 -34.87 5.13 8.01
CA ARG A 448 -36.21 4.65 7.71
C ARG A 448 -36.19 3.19 7.30
N LYS A 449 -37.27 2.49 7.65
CA LYS A 449 -37.57 1.15 7.13
C LYS A 449 -37.44 1.10 5.61
N GLN A 450 -36.81 0.03 5.11
CA GLN A 450 -36.80 -0.30 3.68
C GLN A 450 -37.39 -1.69 3.48
N SER A 451 -38.49 -1.77 2.72
CA SER A 451 -39.21 -3.03 2.50
C SER A 451 -39.55 -3.71 3.83
N THR A 452 -39.03 -4.91 4.12
CA THR A 452 -39.21 -5.65 5.37
C THR A 452 -38.15 -5.35 6.43
N VAL A 453 -37.11 -4.59 6.12
CA VAL A 453 -36.00 -4.29 7.04
C VAL A 453 -36.33 -3.08 7.90
N GLU A 454 -36.41 -3.28 9.22
CA GLU A 454 -36.63 -2.23 10.22
C GLU A 454 -35.36 -2.03 11.05
N PHE A 455 -34.65 -0.91 10.85
CA PHE A 455 -33.37 -0.63 11.51
C PHE A 455 -33.53 -0.29 12.99
N GLY A 456 -34.52 0.54 13.34
CA GLY A 456 -34.74 1.00 14.72
C GLY A 456 -34.91 -0.12 15.75
N PRO A 457 -35.76 -1.14 15.50
CA PRO A 457 -35.91 -2.28 16.40
C PRO A 457 -34.62 -3.09 16.60
N LYS A 458 -33.76 -3.21 15.59
CA LYS A 458 -32.51 -3.99 15.67
C LYS A 458 -31.49 -3.38 16.64
N LEU A 459 -31.51 -2.07 16.83
CA LEU A 459 -30.67 -1.39 17.83
C LEU A 459 -31.11 -1.60 19.29
N GLU A 460 -32.32 -2.11 19.54
CA GLU A 460 -32.82 -2.25 20.92
C GLU A 460 -32.06 -3.28 21.75
N ILE A 461 -31.36 -4.21 21.09
CA ILE A 461 -30.45 -5.14 21.76
C ILE A 461 -29.35 -4.40 22.55
N LEU A 462 -28.92 -3.21 22.12
CA LEU A 462 -27.95 -2.40 22.86
C LEU A 462 -28.55 -1.91 24.18
N ALA A 463 -29.75 -1.34 24.13
CA ALA A 463 -30.44 -0.90 25.34
C ALA A 463 -30.68 -2.06 26.32
N GLN A 464 -30.97 -3.25 25.81
CA GLN A 464 -31.14 -4.47 26.61
C GLN A 464 -29.81 -4.94 27.23
N THR A 465 -28.74 -4.97 26.44
CA THR A 465 -27.41 -5.47 26.84
C THR A 465 -26.74 -4.58 27.88
N PHE A 466 -26.85 -3.26 27.73
CA PHE A 466 -26.31 -2.29 28.68
C PHE A 466 -27.23 -2.12 29.92
N GLY A 467 -28.52 -2.39 29.77
CA GLY A 467 -29.49 -2.50 30.86
C GLY A 467 -30.06 -1.16 31.35
N THR A 468 -30.93 -1.23 32.36
CA THR A 468 -31.72 -0.07 32.84
C THR A 468 -30.91 1.03 33.53
N GLY A 469 -29.64 0.79 33.83
CA GLY A 469 -28.72 1.82 34.35
C GLY A 469 -28.33 2.86 33.30
N TRP A 470 -28.62 2.61 32.03
CA TRP A 470 -28.27 3.49 30.92
C TRP A 470 -29.44 4.38 30.49
N LEU A 471 -29.19 5.68 30.38
CA LEU A 471 -30.11 6.61 29.73
C LEU A 471 -30.01 6.43 28.21
N THR A 472 -31.09 5.96 27.59
CA THR A 472 -31.14 5.69 26.15
C THR A 472 -32.04 6.69 25.42
N THR A 473 -31.44 7.57 24.62
CA THR A 473 -32.14 8.46 23.69
C THR A 473 -32.31 7.76 22.35
N ARG A 474 -33.47 7.91 21.70
CA ARG A 474 -33.77 7.29 20.40
C ARG A 474 -34.17 8.36 19.40
N VAL A 475 -33.49 8.38 18.25
CA VAL A 475 -33.89 9.16 17.08
C VAL A 475 -34.07 8.17 15.93
N ARG A 476 -35.31 7.80 15.66
CA ARG A 476 -35.66 6.84 14.61
C ARG A 476 -36.38 7.58 13.50
N LEU A 477 -35.86 7.59 12.27
CA LEU A 477 -36.52 8.33 11.18
C LEU A 477 -37.97 7.87 10.95
N ASP A 478 -38.31 6.61 11.22
CA ASP A 478 -39.68 6.09 11.16
C ASP A 478 -40.66 6.76 12.15
N SER A 479 -40.16 7.40 13.21
CA SER A 479 -40.97 8.18 14.17
C SER A 479 -41.27 9.61 13.70
N TYR A 480 -40.70 10.04 12.57
CA TYR A 480 -40.92 11.35 11.97
C TYR A 480 -41.65 11.20 10.63
N PRO A 481 -42.47 12.18 10.21
CA PRO A 481 -43.03 12.19 8.86
C PRO A 481 -41.89 12.22 7.82
N VAL A 482 -42.18 11.83 6.56
CA VAL A 482 -41.18 11.84 5.46
C VAL A 482 -40.55 13.21 5.24
N THR A 483 -41.29 14.29 5.51
CA THR A 483 -40.80 15.68 5.46
C THR A 483 -40.10 16.14 6.75
N GLY A 484 -39.99 15.26 7.75
CA GLY A 484 -39.54 15.55 9.11
C GLY A 484 -38.06 15.33 9.37
N THR A 485 -37.24 15.05 8.36
CA THR A 485 -35.79 14.80 8.51
C THR A 485 -35.07 15.96 9.21
N SER A 486 -35.50 17.21 8.98
CA SER A 486 -34.93 18.38 9.65
C SER A 486 -35.19 18.40 11.16
N ILE A 487 -36.35 17.93 11.60
CA ILE A 487 -36.71 17.80 13.02
C ILE A 487 -35.88 16.67 13.65
N ALA A 488 -35.82 15.50 12.98
CA ALA A 488 -34.97 14.40 13.43
C ALA A 488 -33.50 14.81 13.55
N ARG A 489 -33.00 15.62 12.60
CA ARG A 489 -31.64 16.19 12.67
C ARG A 489 -31.46 17.08 13.89
N SER A 490 -32.43 17.94 14.19
CA SER A 490 -32.39 18.80 15.37
C SER A 490 -32.35 17.98 16.67
N ASP A 491 -33.14 16.91 16.75
CA ASP A 491 -33.17 16.02 17.92
C ASP A 491 -31.86 15.25 18.07
N PHE A 492 -31.29 14.77 16.96
CA PHE A 492 -29.96 14.17 16.92
C PHE A 492 -28.88 15.14 17.44
N VAL A 493 -28.84 16.36 16.90
CA VAL A 493 -27.87 17.39 17.30
C VAL A 493 -28.03 17.72 18.78
N SER A 494 -29.27 17.91 19.24
CA SER A 494 -29.57 18.16 20.65
C SER A 494 -29.06 17.03 21.55
N ALA A 495 -29.34 15.78 21.21
CA ALA A 495 -28.90 14.61 21.98
C ALA A 495 -27.37 14.49 22.04
N VAL A 496 -26.67 14.70 20.92
CA VAL A 496 -25.19 14.65 20.88
C VAL A 496 -24.58 15.80 21.70
N ASN A 497 -25.11 17.03 21.56
CA ASN A 497 -24.65 18.19 22.33
C ASN A 497 -24.90 18.05 23.84
N GLN A 498 -25.92 17.29 24.23
CA GLN A 498 -26.17 16.91 25.63
C GLN A 498 -25.21 15.84 26.16
N GLY A 499 -24.27 15.35 25.36
CA GLY A 499 -23.22 14.40 25.73
C GLY A 499 -23.72 12.96 25.79
N GLN A 500 -23.07 12.08 25.02
CA GLN A 500 -23.37 10.65 24.96
C GLN A 500 -22.07 9.86 25.13
N ALA A 501 -22.07 8.80 25.93
CA ALA A 501 -20.94 7.87 25.98
C ALA A 501 -20.86 7.05 24.69
N LEU A 502 -22.01 6.63 24.15
CA LEU A 502 -22.10 5.82 22.93
C LEU A 502 -23.18 6.39 22.00
N THR A 503 -22.81 6.70 20.76
CA THR A 503 -23.77 7.02 19.69
C THR A 503 -23.72 5.90 18.67
N THR A 504 -24.82 5.16 18.50
CA THR A 504 -24.89 4.10 17.49
C THR A 504 -25.83 4.49 16.37
N PHE A 505 -25.37 4.42 15.12
CA PHE A 505 -26.18 4.55 13.91
C PHE A 505 -26.41 3.17 13.29
N MET A 506 -27.63 2.90 12.83
CA MET A 506 -27.92 1.77 11.94
C MET A 506 -28.80 2.19 10.75
N GLY A 507 -28.34 1.89 9.54
CA GLY A 507 -29.09 2.18 8.32
C GLY A 507 -28.21 2.35 7.09
N HIS A 508 -28.72 3.02 6.06
CA HIS A 508 -27.93 3.29 4.87
C HIS A 508 -26.79 4.26 5.18
N GLY A 509 -25.56 3.82 4.95
CA GLY A 509 -24.36 4.65 5.00
C GLY A 509 -23.74 4.85 3.62
N ALA A 510 -23.19 6.03 3.42
CA ALA A 510 -22.29 6.36 2.31
C ALA A 510 -21.13 7.18 2.88
N PRO A 511 -19.98 7.27 2.19
CA PRO A 511 -18.85 8.05 2.70
C PRO A 511 -19.24 9.48 3.11
N LEU A 512 -20.11 10.15 2.34
CA LEU A 512 -20.49 11.54 2.55
C LEU A 512 -21.78 11.75 3.36
N ALA A 513 -22.56 10.69 3.65
CA ALA A 513 -23.87 10.83 4.28
C ALA A 513 -24.34 9.59 5.06
N TRP A 514 -25.06 9.83 6.15
CA TRP A 514 -25.93 8.85 6.77
C TRP A 514 -27.38 9.07 6.34
N THR A 515 -28.07 7.97 6.06
CA THR A 515 -29.43 7.87 5.53
C THR A 515 -29.59 8.37 4.09
N ARG A 516 -30.61 7.86 3.39
CA ARG A 516 -30.99 8.37 2.05
C ARG A 516 -31.56 9.79 2.09
N GLU A 517 -31.90 10.29 3.27
CA GLU A 517 -32.43 11.63 3.49
C GLU A 517 -31.35 12.62 3.96
N SER A 518 -30.07 12.21 3.89
CA SER A 518 -28.92 13.03 4.27
C SER A 518 -29.06 13.59 5.69
N LEU A 519 -29.43 12.74 6.66
CA LEU A 519 -29.64 13.18 8.03
C LEU A 519 -28.37 13.80 8.63
N VAL A 520 -27.22 13.19 8.39
CA VAL A 520 -25.90 13.71 8.71
C VAL A 520 -25.05 13.64 7.46
N THR A 521 -24.33 14.71 7.12
CA THR A 521 -23.39 14.72 6.00
C THR A 521 -22.03 15.27 6.44
N SER A 522 -20.98 14.91 5.70
CA SER A 522 -19.64 15.47 5.91
C SER A 522 -19.65 17.00 5.85
N ASP A 523 -20.40 17.58 4.92
CA ASP A 523 -20.49 19.03 4.74
C ASP A 523 -21.18 19.73 5.92
N LEU A 524 -22.25 19.14 6.45
CA LEU A 524 -22.89 19.67 7.66
C LEU A 524 -21.93 19.63 8.84
N LEU A 525 -21.19 18.53 9.02
CA LEU A 525 -20.19 18.38 10.09
C LEU A 525 -19.04 19.38 9.92
N ASN A 526 -18.53 19.56 8.70
CA ASN A 526 -17.52 20.56 8.37
C ASN A 526 -18.04 21.98 8.64
N GLY A 527 -19.34 22.22 8.42
CA GLY A 527 -20.04 23.47 8.72
C GLY A 527 -20.39 23.68 10.20
N GLY A 528 -19.96 22.80 11.11
CA GLY A 528 -20.18 22.96 12.55
C GLY A 528 -21.54 22.46 13.05
N LEU A 529 -22.11 21.41 12.44
CA LEU A 529 -23.38 20.80 12.87
C LEU A 529 -23.43 20.45 14.37
N LEU A 530 -22.28 20.10 14.97
CA LEU A 530 -22.17 19.67 16.37
C LEU A 530 -21.38 20.67 17.23
N SER A 531 -21.80 20.82 18.49
CA SER A 531 -21.18 21.71 19.47
C SER A 531 -20.87 21.00 20.80
N ASN A 532 -20.71 19.67 20.79
CA ASN A 532 -20.40 18.85 21.96
C ASN A 532 -18.91 18.87 22.37
N ALA A 533 -18.23 20.02 22.22
CA ALA A 533 -16.84 20.17 22.63
C ALA A 533 -16.66 19.84 24.13
N GLY A 534 -15.62 19.09 24.45
CA GLY A 534 -15.37 18.58 25.81
C GLY A 534 -16.30 17.44 26.27
N ARG A 535 -17.27 17.03 25.43
CA ARG A 535 -18.18 15.90 25.68
C ARG A 535 -18.29 14.99 24.43
N PRO A 536 -17.15 14.51 23.89
CA PRO A 536 -17.14 13.70 22.69
C PRO A 536 -17.80 12.34 22.93
N THR A 537 -18.38 11.76 21.88
CA THR A 537 -18.97 10.41 21.92
C THR A 537 -18.00 9.35 21.41
N ALA A 538 -18.19 8.08 21.76
CA ALA A 538 -17.70 6.97 20.96
C ALA A 538 -18.82 6.62 19.96
N ALA A 539 -18.54 6.63 18.66
CA ALA A 539 -19.55 6.35 17.65
C ALA A 539 -19.38 4.95 17.04
N TRP A 540 -20.46 4.18 17.06
CA TRP A 540 -20.58 2.93 16.34
C TRP A 540 -21.48 3.13 15.12
N VAL A 541 -20.94 2.90 13.93
CA VAL A 541 -21.70 3.00 12.69
C VAL A 541 -21.93 1.59 12.16
N VAL A 542 -23.16 1.09 12.31
CA VAL A 542 -23.63 -0.19 11.76
C VAL A 542 -24.23 0.06 10.38
N GLY A 543 -23.65 -0.55 9.36
CA GLY A 543 -23.91 -0.24 7.95
C GLY A 543 -22.67 0.23 7.20
N CYS A 544 -22.86 0.51 5.91
CA CYS A 544 -21.76 0.78 4.98
C CYS A 544 -20.93 2.02 5.32
N TYR A 545 -19.61 1.95 5.07
CA TYR A 545 -18.65 3.08 5.08
C TYR A 545 -18.52 3.87 6.40
N GLY A 546 -18.86 3.27 7.54
CA GLY A 546 -18.72 3.88 8.85
C GLY A 546 -17.30 4.31 9.25
N SER A 547 -16.28 3.61 8.76
CA SER A 547 -14.86 3.86 9.06
C SER A 547 -14.01 4.13 7.82
N TYR A 548 -14.59 4.49 6.67
CA TYR A 548 -13.83 4.76 5.45
C TYR A 548 -12.99 6.04 5.56
N PHE A 549 -11.66 5.94 5.54
CA PHE A 549 -10.75 7.08 5.80
C PHE A 549 -9.78 7.44 4.65
N VAL A 550 -9.63 6.57 3.64
CA VAL A 550 -8.58 6.66 2.60
C VAL A 550 -8.91 7.57 1.40
N GLN A 551 -9.95 8.38 1.51
CA GLN A 551 -10.35 9.25 0.42
C GLN A 551 -9.37 10.43 0.27
N PRO A 552 -8.89 10.73 -0.95
CA PRO A 552 -7.87 11.77 -1.16
C PRO A 552 -8.39 13.21 -1.12
N ASP A 553 -9.63 13.45 -1.55
CA ASP A 553 -10.17 14.78 -1.86
C ASP A 553 -11.28 15.25 -0.89
N TYR A 554 -11.79 14.37 -0.02
CA TYR A 554 -12.78 14.73 0.98
C TYR A 554 -12.67 13.89 2.26
N ASN A 555 -13.29 14.40 3.33
CA ASN A 555 -13.49 13.64 4.56
C ASN A 555 -14.85 12.94 4.53
N SER A 556 -14.87 11.64 4.83
CA SER A 556 -16.11 10.92 5.09
C SER A 556 -16.80 11.45 6.36
N VAL A 557 -18.05 11.04 6.61
CA VAL A 557 -18.77 11.36 7.85
C VAL A 557 -17.98 10.89 9.08
N GLY A 558 -17.47 9.65 9.07
CA GLY A 558 -16.65 9.11 10.15
C GLY A 558 -15.37 9.91 10.38
N HIS A 559 -14.63 10.23 9.31
CA HIS A 559 -13.42 11.04 9.41
C HIS A 559 -13.74 12.47 9.90
N ALA A 560 -14.81 13.09 9.39
CA ALA A 560 -15.22 14.43 9.80
C ALA A 560 -15.59 14.52 11.29
N LEU A 561 -16.28 13.51 11.82
CA LEU A 561 -16.59 13.40 13.25
C LEU A 561 -15.32 13.29 14.13
N LEU A 562 -14.23 12.77 13.57
CA LEU A 562 -12.99 12.50 14.30
C LEU A 562 -12.01 13.68 14.27
N VAL A 563 -11.80 14.36 13.14
CA VAL A 563 -10.67 15.32 13.01
C VAL A 563 -11.03 16.79 12.81
N ARG A 564 -12.29 17.13 12.50
CA ARG A 564 -12.60 18.47 11.96
C ARG A 564 -12.67 19.58 13.01
N ASN A 565 -13.12 19.26 14.20
CA ASN A 565 -13.27 20.23 15.29
C ASN A 565 -13.24 19.50 16.64
N SER A 566 -13.20 20.29 17.71
CA SER A 566 -13.23 19.80 19.09
C SER A 566 -14.56 19.12 19.49
N SER A 567 -15.57 19.14 18.62
CA SER A 567 -16.84 18.43 18.73
C SER A 567 -16.78 17.09 17.97
N GLY A 568 -17.86 16.30 18.04
CA GLY A 568 -17.96 14.99 17.40
C GLY A 568 -17.52 13.85 18.31
N ALA A 569 -16.66 12.99 17.79
CA ALA A 569 -16.32 11.71 18.41
C ALA A 569 -14.85 11.62 18.86
N ALA A 570 -14.62 10.85 19.93
CA ALA A 570 -13.29 10.44 20.39
C ALA A 570 -12.82 9.13 19.73
N ALA A 571 -13.76 8.31 19.26
CA ALA A 571 -13.50 7.10 18.50
C ALA A 571 -14.68 6.82 17.55
N ILE A 572 -14.39 6.28 16.38
CA ILE A 572 -15.37 5.74 15.42
C ILE A 572 -15.02 4.28 15.15
N PHE A 573 -16.00 3.39 15.16
CA PHE A 573 -15.83 2.03 14.68
C PHE A 573 -17.02 1.63 13.78
N GLY A 574 -16.72 0.96 12.68
CA GLY A 574 -17.63 0.75 11.56
C GLY A 574 -16.95 -0.02 10.44
N ALA A 575 -17.72 -0.47 9.45
CA ALA A 575 -17.17 -1.05 8.22
C ALA A 575 -16.57 0.04 7.31
N SER A 576 -15.47 -0.25 6.61
CA SER A 576 -14.89 0.62 5.59
C SER A 576 -15.48 0.36 4.19
N THR A 577 -16.39 -0.61 4.08
CA THR A 577 -16.97 -1.13 2.84
C THR A 577 -18.51 -1.15 2.87
N LEU A 578 -19.14 -1.81 1.90
CA LEU A 578 -20.53 -2.24 2.00
C LEU A 578 -20.68 -3.39 2.99
N THR A 579 -21.80 -3.40 3.71
CA THR A 579 -22.17 -4.49 4.63
C THR A 579 -23.48 -5.14 4.20
N ASP A 580 -23.66 -6.41 4.57
CA ASP A 580 -24.97 -7.06 4.55
C ASP A 580 -25.70 -6.85 5.88
N ILE A 581 -27.01 -6.65 5.81
CA ILE A 581 -27.84 -6.40 7.00
C ILE A 581 -27.84 -7.58 7.98
N ALA A 582 -27.77 -8.81 7.47
CA ALA A 582 -27.71 -10.01 8.30
C ALA A 582 -26.36 -10.12 9.03
N ASP A 583 -25.30 -9.56 8.46
CA ASP A 583 -23.96 -9.51 9.05
C ASP A 583 -23.85 -8.38 10.08
N ASP A 584 -24.42 -7.22 9.78
CA ASP A 584 -24.60 -6.11 10.72
C ASP A 584 -25.34 -6.55 12.00
N GLU A 585 -26.40 -7.36 11.87
CA GLU A 585 -27.15 -7.87 13.03
C GLU A 585 -26.32 -8.78 13.92
N VAL A 586 -25.61 -9.76 13.33
CA VAL A 586 -24.75 -10.66 14.10
C VAL A 586 -23.60 -9.89 14.72
N TRP A 587 -23.05 -8.89 14.02
CA TRP A 587 -22.04 -8.01 14.59
C TRP A 587 -22.53 -7.30 15.85
N ILE A 588 -23.77 -6.80 15.84
CA ILE A 588 -24.35 -6.20 17.04
C ILE A 588 -24.40 -7.20 18.20
N TYR A 589 -24.87 -8.42 17.95
CA TYR A 589 -24.96 -9.46 18.98
C TYR A 589 -23.60 -9.87 19.55
N GLU A 590 -22.57 -9.95 18.72
CA GLU A 590 -21.23 -10.34 19.14
C GLU A 590 -20.48 -9.21 19.86
N LEU A 591 -20.63 -7.96 19.41
CA LEU A 591 -19.84 -6.83 19.91
C LEU A 591 -20.48 -6.14 21.13
N ALA A 592 -21.81 -6.03 21.20
CA ALA A 592 -22.48 -5.27 22.27
C ALA A 592 -22.14 -5.75 23.69
N PRO A 593 -22.09 -7.06 24.00
CA PRO A 593 -21.70 -7.53 25.33
C PRO A 593 -20.24 -7.19 25.66
N GLU A 594 -19.36 -7.27 24.66
CA GLU A 594 -17.93 -7.04 24.85
C GLU A 594 -17.61 -5.56 25.07
N LEU A 595 -18.28 -4.64 24.37
CA LEU A 595 -18.13 -3.19 24.56
C LEU A 595 -18.43 -2.73 25.98
N ARG A 596 -19.30 -3.46 26.70
CA ARG A 596 -19.62 -3.18 28.10
C ARG A 596 -18.52 -3.62 29.06
N LEU A 597 -17.72 -4.61 28.71
CA LEU A 597 -16.76 -5.24 29.63
C LEU A 597 -15.31 -4.82 29.35
N HIS A 598 -15.01 -4.57 28.08
CA HIS A 598 -13.65 -4.43 27.59
C HIS A 598 -13.37 -3.02 27.05
N ARG A 599 -12.10 -2.78 26.72
CA ARG A 599 -11.74 -1.62 25.88
C ARG A 599 -12.24 -1.87 24.46
N ILE A 600 -12.44 -0.81 23.69
CA ILE A 600 -13.05 -0.92 22.36
C ILE A 600 -12.22 -1.84 21.45
N GLY A 601 -10.88 -1.73 21.48
CA GLY A 601 -10.01 -2.59 20.68
C GLY A 601 -10.10 -4.07 21.09
N ASP A 602 -10.10 -4.36 22.39
CA ASP A 602 -10.28 -5.73 22.91
C ASP A 602 -11.65 -6.30 22.52
N ALA A 603 -12.71 -5.49 22.60
CA ALA A 603 -14.07 -5.89 22.26
C ALA A 603 -14.21 -6.21 20.76
N LEU A 604 -13.62 -5.37 19.89
CA LEU A 604 -13.60 -5.59 18.45
C LEU A 604 -12.84 -6.86 18.09
N MET A 605 -11.65 -7.05 18.64
CA MET A 605 -10.84 -8.26 18.44
C MET A 605 -11.62 -9.54 18.78
N LEU A 606 -12.29 -9.57 19.94
CA LEU A 606 -13.11 -10.72 20.36
C LEU A 606 -14.28 -10.97 19.39
N ALA A 607 -15.00 -9.93 19.00
CA ALA A 607 -16.13 -10.05 18.08
C ALA A 607 -15.69 -10.48 16.67
N GLN A 608 -14.61 -9.90 16.14
CA GLN A 608 -14.05 -10.25 14.82
C GLN A 608 -13.60 -11.70 14.79
N ASN A 609 -12.90 -12.18 15.83
CA ASN A 609 -12.46 -13.56 15.91
C ASN A 609 -13.62 -14.57 15.99
N ARG A 610 -14.73 -14.22 16.66
CA ARG A 610 -15.95 -15.04 16.68
C ARG A 610 -16.66 -15.07 15.33
N LEU A 611 -16.72 -13.93 14.65
CA LEU A 611 -17.34 -13.83 13.32
C LEU A 611 -16.53 -14.56 12.25
N ARG A 612 -15.19 -14.47 12.30
CA ARG A 612 -14.28 -15.17 11.39
C ARG A 612 -14.54 -16.66 11.32
N VAL A 613 -14.69 -17.31 12.48
CA VAL A 613 -14.92 -18.77 12.54
C VAL A 613 -16.34 -19.20 12.13
N GLN A 614 -17.26 -18.25 11.92
CA GLN A 614 -18.59 -18.51 11.35
C GLN A 614 -18.56 -18.59 9.81
N GLY A 615 -17.45 -18.19 9.18
CA GLY A 615 -17.17 -18.40 7.76
C GLY A 615 -16.97 -17.12 6.95
N ASP A 616 -16.51 -17.32 5.71
CA ASP A 616 -16.06 -16.24 4.82
C ASP A 616 -17.17 -15.29 4.34
N HIS A 617 -18.44 -15.65 4.51
CA HIS A 617 -19.56 -14.82 4.08
C HIS A 617 -19.68 -13.49 4.83
N ARG A 618 -18.99 -13.33 5.98
CA ARG A 618 -19.05 -12.13 6.83
C ARG A 618 -17.76 -11.28 6.82
N LYS A 619 -16.97 -11.39 5.75
CA LYS A 619 -15.70 -10.66 5.60
C LYS A 619 -15.89 -9.15 5.62
N ASP A 620 -17.03 -8.66 5.15
CA ASP A 620 -17.45 -7.27 5.25
C ASP A 620 -17.39 -6.75 6.69
N ILE A 621 -17.65 -7.60 7.69
CA ILE A 621 -17.53 -7.27 9.09
C ILE A 621 -16.16 -7.65 9.66
N TRP A 622 -15.81 -8.95 9.71
CA TRP A 622 -14.63 -9.34 10.51
C TRP A 622 -13.32 -8.83 9.92
N LEU A 623 -13.25 -8.65 8.59
CA LEU A 623 -12.09 -8.10 7.88
C LEU A 623 -12.29 -6.63 7.49
N GLY A 624 -13.52 -6.22 7.18
CA GLY A 624 -13.84 -4.87 6.69
C GLY A 624 -14.10 -3.81 7.77
N VAL A 625 -14.12 -4.18 9.06
CA VAL A 625 -14.32 -3.22 10.17
C VAL A 625 -12.99 -2.71 10.68
N SER A 626 -12.96 -1.44 11.10
CA SER A 626 -11.79 -0.82 11.69
C SER A 626 -12.17 0.12 12.83
N LEU A 627 -11.24 0.30 13.78
CA LEU A 627 -11.31 1.32 14.83
C LEU A 627 -10.51 2.55 14.41
N LEU A 628 -11.20 3.67 14.15
CA LEU A 628 -10.60 4.99 14.04
C LEU A 628 -10.63 5.65 15.42
N GLY A 629 -9.59 5.41 16.21
CA GLY A 629 -9.52 5.85 17.59
C GLY A 629 -8.49 5.07 18.39
N ASP A 630 -8.46 5.35 19.69
CA ASP A 630 -7.58 4.66 20.61
C ASP A 630 -8.13 3.27 21.00
N PRO A 631 -7.42 2.16 20.72
CA PRO A 631 -7.83 0.81 21.09
C PRO A 631 -8.01 0.59 22.59
N ALA A 632 -7.34 1.39 23.44
CA ALA A 632 -7.47 1.29 24.90
C ALA A 632 -8.61 2.15 25.49
N LEU A 633 -9.38 2.87 24.67
CA LEU A 633 -10.56 3.60 25.13
C LEU A 633 -11.62 2.62 25.66
N ARG A 634 -12.27 2.96 26.78
CA ARG A 634 -13.42 2.20 27.32
C ARG A 634 -14.69 3.01 27.12
N ILE A 635 -15.80 2.36 26.81
CA ILE A 635 -17.10 3.01 26.82
C ILE A 635 -17.41 3.49 28.25
N LYS A 636 -17.71 4.79 28.40
CA LYS A 636 -17.90 5.42 29.71
C LYS A 636 -19.22 4.96 30.34
N GLN A 637 -19.13 4.38 31.54
CA GLN A 637 -20.26 3.96 32.38
C GLN A 637 -20.48 4.94 33.52
#